data_AF-A0A673NK93-F1
#
_entry.id   AF-A0A673NK93-F1
#
_cell.length_a   1.000
_cell.length_b   1.000
_cell.length_c   1.000
_cell.angle_alpha   90.00
_cell.angle_beta   90.00
_cell.angle_gamma   90.00
#
_symmetry.space_group_name_H-M   'P 1'
#
loop_
_entity.id
_entity.type
_entity.pdbx_description
1 polymer ?
#
loop_
_entity_poly.entity_id
_entity_poly.type
_entity_poly.pdbx_seq_one_letter_code
_entity_poly.pdbx_strand_id
1 'polypeptide(L)'
;MEELDPEEQFLRDSRNGNLEGIQKILMSKIKEEAKIDINCKGKSKSNHGWTPLHLACYFGHRDVVEALLKAGADVNLPNNVGDTPLHKAAFTGRKEVVMLLLQYNTCASVINGMAQIPKDITQSAEIKSMLEAAERTEERKLEEQLLEAAREGAISTLTRLLNMKKPPNISCTDMLGNTPLHCAAYRGQKQCAVKLLQHKANPNIKNKIGNQTVFDLANDAEMKQIITGNVMKVGSSSRFFGWRSYWVVLLDGVLSWYPKQSDADSNTHRQGCKPLTQAQTKDNCYFTVRCFDDTVHHFKVSQKNDPESTRKRWLEAIEEHSAFSTHYCSQDPDSEEEEDNVVSVHELSDSLLVRNHIPVVQKLKEVCEASSETCSSLHQCLGLFSKQEGARSLKLEQELEKNKILSEALQTLATEHHELEQSVVKGSSPRSVLSEDEFHDALSDSDSEPALSSCEKAGHSYEDGEDFNSELYCSFSSHLSGRMSREDRRGEEEDDDEVASVNGVRKRRTSLPAPMFSRNDFSIWSILRKCIGMELSKITMPVIFNEPLSFLQRLTEYMEHTYLIHQANASDDSIERMKCVAAFAVSAVASQWERTGKPFNPLLGETYELVRDDLGFRLISEQVSHHPPVSAFHAEGLQKDFVFHGSIYPKLKFWGKSVEAEPKGIITLELPKHNEAYTWTNPTCCVHNIIVGQLWIEQYGSVEVINHRTGEKCCLSFKPCGLFGKELHKVEGYILDKSKKKVYNLYGKWTECMYIVDPATFETHKKNDKKASEDKKSSKQSSDSEETPQLGGDSLEVIPGSQLLWRIAPRPVNSAQMYNFTTFAMQLNELDKEIEAVIPKTDSRLRPDIQAMENGDIDLASEEKKRLEEKQRAARKTRSKSDDEWKMRWFHQGSNPHNGSQDWLFSNGYWDRDYSQLPDIY
;
A
#
# COMPACT_ATOMS: atom_id res chain seq x y z
N MET A 1 7.52 15.44 -59.03
CA MET A 1 8.34 14.88 -57.94
C MET A 1 7.64 13.58 -57.59
N GLU A 2 8.29 12.42 -57.70
CA GLU A 2 7.61 11.14 -57.44
C GLU A 2 7.14 11.10 -55.98
N GLU A 3 5.88 10.75 -55.75
CA GLU A 3 5.35 10.55 -54.41
C GLU A 3 6.02 9.30 -53.82
N LEU A 4 6.82 9.51 -52.77
CA LEU A 4 7.50 8.43 -52.07
C LEU A 4 6.47 7.58 -51.31
N ASP A 5 6.66 6.26 -51.35
CA ASP A 5 5.94 5.30 -50.52
C ASP A 5 5.92 5.76 -49.05
N PRO A 6 4.76 5.78 -48.36
CA PRO A 6 4.66 6.32 -47.00
C PRO A 6 5.64 5.68 -46.00
N GLU A 7 5.96 4.39 -46.13
CA GLU A 7 6.98 3.72 -45.29
C GLU A 7 8.40 4.25 -45.59
N GLU A 8 8.77 4.40 -46.86
CA GLU A 8 10.09 4.91 -47.25
C GLU A 8 10.25 6.41 -46.91
N GLN A 9 9.16 7.19 -46.94
CA GLN A 9 9.12 8.57 -46.43
C GLN A 9 9.25 8.60 -44.90
N PHE A 10 8.57 7.70 -44.16
CA PHE A 10 8.70 7.56 -42.70
C PHE A 10 10.13 7.18 -42.26
N LEU A 11 10.77 6.26 -42.99
CA LEU A 11 12.19 5.92 -42.82
C LEU A 11 13.12 7.10 -43.13
N ARG A 12 12.83 7.87 -44.18
CA ARG A 12 13.60 9.06 -44.58
C ARG A 12 13.50 10.17 -43.54
N ASP A 13 12.30 10.45 -43.02
CA ASP A 13 12.09 11.45 -41.97
C ASP A 13 12.76 11.02 -40.66
N SER A 14 12.71 9.72 -40.33
CA SER A 14 13.41 9.16 -39.16
C SER A 14 14.93 9.27 -39.25
N ARG A 15 15.47 9.09 -40.46
CA ARG A 15 16.90 9.27 -40.75
C ARG A 15 17.35 10.73 -40.70
N ASN A 16 16.48 11.66 -41.09
CA ASN A 16 16.81 13.09 -41.18
C ASN A 16 16.50 13.87 -39.89
N GLY A 17 15.77 13.28 -38.94
CA GLY A 17 15.35 13.97 -37.70
C GLY A 17 14.10 14.83 -37.88
N ASN A 18 13.30 14.59 -38.93
CA ASN A 18 12.12 15.38 -39.25
C ASN A 18 10.93 15.00 -38.34
N LEU A 19 10.92 15.53 -37.11
CA LEU A 19 9.89 15.25 -36.11
C LEU A 19 8.48 15.60 -36.59
N GLU A 20 8.29 16.72 -37.28
CA GLU A 20 6.97 17.13 -37.80
C GLU A 20 6.43 16.14 -38.85
N GLY A 21 7.30 15.64 -39.74
CA GLY A 21 6.96 14.59 -40.70
C GLY A 21 6.54 13.30 -40.00
N ILE A 22 7.30 12.86 -39.00
CA ILE A 22 7.00 11.67 -38.19
C ILE A 22 5.67 11.83 -37.44
N GLN A 23 5.45 12.94 -36.75
CA GLN A 23 4.20 13.21 -36.03
C GLN A 23 3.00 13.25 -36.97
N LYS A 24 3.11 13.87 -38.15
CA LYS A 24 2.05 13.91 -39.16
C LYS A 24 1.67 12.49 -39.64
N ILE A 25 2.66 11.65 -39.90
CA ILE A 25 2.46 10.26 -40.34
C ILE A 25 1.81 9.43 -39.23
N LEU A 26 2.29 9.56 -37.98
CA LEU A 26 1.73 8.86 -36.82
C LEU A 26 0.28 9.30 -36.50
N MET A 27 -0.03 10.59 -36.60
CA MET A 27 -1.39 11.11 -36.41
C MET A 27 -2.37 10.62 -37.49
N SER A 28 -1.92 10.45 -38.73
CA SER A 28 -2.74 9.88 -39.81
C SER A 28 -3.03 8.38 -39.58
N LYS A 29 -2.09 7.65 -38.97
CA LYS A 29 -2.32 6.26 -38.50
C LYS A 29 -3.35 6.19 -37.37
N ILE A 30 -3.31 7.11 -36.40
CA ILE A 30 -4.30 7.19 -35.29
C ILE A 30 -5.73 7.44 -35.80
N LYS A 31 -5.87 8.15 -36.92
CA LYS A 31 -7.16 8.41 -37.59
C LYS A 31 -7.62 7.30 -38.55
N GLU A 32 -6.91 6.18 -38.60
CA GLU A 32 -7.09 5.08 -39.58
C GLU A 32 -6.95 5.49 -41.06
N GLU A 33 -6.50 6.71 -41.35
CA GLU A 33 -6.32 7.24 -42.71
C GLU A 33 -5.17 6.56 -43.47
N ALA A 34 -4.18 6.01 -42.76
CA ALA A 34 -3.01 5.33 -43.33
C ALA A 34 -2.61 4.05 -42.58
N LYS A 35 -2.50 2.93 -43.29
CA LYS A 35 -1.93 1.67 -42.78
C LYS A 35 -0.40 1.68 -42.92
N ILE A 36 0.30 2.04 -41.85
CA ILE A 36 1.77 2.10 -41.81
C ILE A 36 2.29 1.23 -40.65
N ASP A 37 3.23 0.32 -40.95
CA ASP A 37 3.98 -0.39 -39.93
C ASP A 37 5.04 0.55 -39.33
N ILE A 38 5.03 0.72 -38.00
CA ILE A 38 6.01 1.55 -37.29
C ILE A 38 7.38 0.85 -37.23
N ASN A 39 7.37 -0.48 -37.34
CA ASN A 39 8.53 -1.34 -37.37
C ASN A 39 8.97 -1.70 -38.80
N CYS A 40 8.47 -0.98 -39.82
CA CYS A 40 8.76 -1.24 -41.22
C CYS A 40 10.28 -1.31 -41.47
N LYS A 41 10.75 -2.31 -42.20
CA LYS A 41 12.17 -2.43 -42.54
C LYS A 41 12.45 -1.83 -43.91
N GLY A 42 13.45 -0.94 -43.97
CA GLY A 42 13.84 -0.28 -45.22
C GLY A 42 14.18 -1.29 -46.32
N LYS A 43 13.66 -1.02 -47.52
CA LYS A 43 13.82 -1.90 -48.69
C LYS A 43 14.98 -1.42 -49.57
N SER A 44 15.22 -0.10 -49.61
CA SER A 44 16.29 0.54 -50.36
C SER A 44 17.71 0.16 -49.88
N LYS A 45 18.68 0.14 -50.80
CA LYS A 45 20.10 -0.22 -50.51
C LYS A 45 20.73 0.62 -49.39
N SER A 46 20.24 1.84 -49.16
CA SER A 46 20.74 2.79 -48.17
C SER A 46 20.27 2.55 -46.73
N ASN A 47 19.15 1.85 -46.55
CA ASN A 47 18.50 1.62 -45.25
C ASN A 47 18.11 0.12 -45.06
N HIS A 48 18.70 -0.79 -45.85
CA HIS A 48 18.17 -2.15 -46.01
C HIS A 48 18.11 -2.93 -44.69
N GLY A 49 16.92 -3.37 -44.30
CA GLY A 49 16.71 -4.14 -43.06
C GLY A 49 16.71 -3.32 -41.77
N TRP A 50 16.83 -1.98 -41.83
CA TRP A 50 16.77 -1.09 -40.67
C TRP A 50 15.36 -0.55 -40.48
N THR A 51 14.94 -0.39 -39.22
CA THR A 51 13.66 0.24 -38.86
C THR A 51 13.81 1.77 -38.68
N PRO A 52 12.71 2.54 -38.64
CA PRO A 52 12.69 3.95 -38.26
C PRO A 52 13.52 4.22 -36.98
N LEU A 53 13.34 3.38 -35.96
CA LEU A 53 14.01 3.50 -34.68
C LEU A 53 15.54 3.26 -34.79
N HIS A 54 15.99 2.29 -35.61
CA HIS A 54 17.42 2.10 -35.86
C HIS A 54 18.07 3.34 -36.52
N LEU A 55 17.38 3.96 -37.47
CA LEU A 55 17.87 5.14 -38.17
C LEU A 55 17.96 6.34 -37.21
N ALA A 56 16.88 6.63 -36.49
CA ALA A 56 16.85 7.71 -35.51
C ALA A 56 17.93 7.52 -34.41
N CYS A 57 18.10 6.30 -33.91
CA CYS A 57 19.10 5.97 -32.89
C CYS A 57 20.55 6.09 -33.39
N TYR A 58 20.83 5.65 -34.62
CA TYR A 58 22.17 5.74 -35.22
C TYR A 58 22.58 7.19 -35.46
N PHE A 59 21.68 8.00 -36.05
CA PHE A 59 21.97 9.40 -36.36
C PHE A 59 21.92 10.30 -35.11
N GLY A 60 21.23 9.90 -34.04
CA GLY A 60 21.22 10.58 -32.74
C GLY A 60 20.01 11.49 -32.53
N HIS A 61 18.93 11.29 -33.27
CA HIS A 61 17.74 12.15 -33.28
C HIS A 61 16.83 11.85 -32.09
N ARG A 62 17.22 12.29 -30.88
CA ARG A 62 16.54 11.99 -29.60
C ARG A 62 15.02 12.17 -29.68
N ASP A 63 14.55 13.30 -30.18
CA ASP A 63 13.12 13.65 -30.15
C ASP A 63 12.29 12.74 -31.08
N VAL A 64 12.90 12.29 -32.18
CA VAL A 64 12.31 11.29 -33.10
C VAL A 64 12.34 9.89 -32.48
N VAL A 65 13.43 9.52 -31.78
CA VAL A 65 13.47 8.26 -31.01
C VAL A 65 12.34 8.24 -29.98
N GLU A 66 12.13 9.34 -29.24
CA GLU A 66 11.06 9.46 -28.24
C GLU A 66 9.66 9.35 -28.88
N ALA A 67 9.43 10.03 -30.01
CA ALA A 67 8.16 9.97 -30.73
C ALA A 67 7.86 8.55 -31.26
N LEU A 68 8.87 7.83 -31.78
CA LEU A 68 8.73 6.46 -32.26
C LEU A 68 8.45 5.47 -31.10
N LEU A 69 9.14 5.62 -29.97
CA LEU A 69 8.91 4.79 -28.77
C LEU A 69 7.51 5.01 -28.18
N LYS A 70 7.06 6.28 -28.07
CA LYS A 70 5.69 6.61 -27.63
C LYS A 70 4.62 6.07 -28.57
N ALA A 71 4.93 5.87 -29.86
CA ALA A 71 4.03 5.25 -30.83
C ALA A 71 4.07 3.71 -30.85
N GLY A 72 4.84 3.06 -29.96
CA GLY A 72 4.92 1.60 -29.86
C GLY A 72 5.91 0.95 -30.84
N ALA A 73 6.97 1.64 -31.26
CA ALA A 73 8.08 1.01 -31.95
C ALA A 73 8.75 -0.05 -31.06
N ASP A 74 9.05 -1.23 -31.61
CA ASP A 74 9.71 -2.31 -30.87
C ASP A 74 11.19 -1.96 -30.66
N VAL A 75 11.53 -1.73 -29.39
CA VAL A 75 12.85 -1.28 -28.95
C VAL A 75 13.91 -2.39 -28.97
N ASN A 76 13.49 -3.66 -29.01
CA ASN A 76 14.37 -4.83 -29.01
C ASN A 76 14.45 -5.53 -30.38
N LEU A 77 13.61 -5.15 -31.34
CA LEU A 77 13.56 -5.73 -32.69
C LEU A 77 14.93 -5.68 -33.39
N PRO A 78 15.55 -6.82 -33.76
CA PRO A 78 16.82 -6.82 -34.48
C PRO A 78 16.66 -6.41 -35.95
N ASN A 79 17.65 -5.67 -36.46
CA ASN A 79 17.87 -5.50 -37.89
C ASN A 79 18.41 -6.80 -38.54
N ASN A 80 18.64 -6.79 -39.86
CA ASN A 80 19.10 -7.97 -40.60
C ASN A 80 20.53 -8.46 -40.23
N VAL A 81 21.25 -7.78 -39.34
CA VAL A 81 22.57 -8.16 -38.80
C VAL A 81 22.47 -8.63 -37.33
N GLY A 82 21.26 -8.62 -36.76
CA GLY A 82 21.02 -8.94 -35.35
C GLY A 82 21.26 -7.77 -34.38
N ASP A 83 21.67 -6.60 -34.86
CA ASP A 83 21.79 -5.41 -34.01
C ASP A 83 20.40 -4.89 -33.65
N THR A 84 20.20 -4.52 -32.39
CA THR A 84 19.02 -3.76 -31.91
C THR A 84 19.25 -2.24 -32.05
N PRO A 85 18.22 -1.39 -31.88
CA PRO A 85 18.40 0.06 -31.83
C PRO A 85 19.43 0.53 -30.77
N LEU A 86 19.51 -0.17 -29.63
CA LEU A 86 20.51 0.08 -28.59
C LEU A 86 21.94 -0.24 -29.04
N HIS A 87 22.12 -1.29 -29.85
CA HIS A 87 23.43 -1.55 -30.46
C HIS A 87 23.87 -0.37 -31.33
N LYS A 88 22.95 0.18 -32.15
CA LYS A 88 23.27 1.32 -33.02
C LYS A 88 23.56 2.60 -32.25
N ALA A 89 22.79 2.92 -31.21
CA ALA A 89 23.05 4.08 -30.35
C ALA A 89 24.38 3.96 -29.57
N ALA A 90 24.70 2.76 -29.06
CA ALA A 90 25.92 2.49 -28.33
C ALA A 90 27.16 2.53 -29.23
N PHE A 91 27.07 1.98 -30.46
CA PHE A 91 28.12 2.02 -31.47
C PHE A 91 28.46 3.46 -31.91
N THR A 92 27.45 4.31 -32.15
CA THR A 92 27.66 5.70 -32.57
C THR A 92 27.89 6.69 -31.42
N GLY A 93 27.99 6.20 -30.18
CA GLY A 93 28.30 7.03 -29.02
C GLY A 93 27.18 7.98 -28.58
N ARG A 94 25.92 7.70 -28.94
CA ARG A 94 24.77 8.59 -28.70
C ARG A 94 24.23 8.44 -27.27
N LYS A 95 24.97 8.95 -26.28
CA LYS A 95 24.66 8.85 -24.84
C LYS A 95 23.19 9.14 -24.51
N GLU A 96 22.66 10.28 -24.96
CA GLU A 96 21.27 10.69 -24.69
C GLU A 96 20.23 9.72 -25.25
N VAL A 97 20.51 9.10 -26.40
CA VAL A 97 19.67 8.06 -27.00
C VAL A 97 19.81 6.75 -26.24
N VAL A 98 21.02 6.37 -25.80
CA VAL A 98 21.22 5.18 -24.96
C VAL A 98 20.47 5.33 -23.63
N MET A 99 20.52 6.51 -22.99
CA MET A 99 19.72 6.79 -21.79
C MET A 99 18.23 6.60 -22.08
N LEU A 100 17.71 7.26 -23.11
CA LEU A 100 16.30 7.17 -23.49
C LEU A 100 15.85 5.72 -23.76
N LEU A 101 16.63 4.94 -24.53
CA LEU A 101 16.34 3.54 -24.81
C LEU A 101 16.31 2.68 -23.53
N LEU A 102 17.32 2.80 -22.66
CA LEU A 102 17.39 2.02 -21.42
C LEU A 102 16.18 2.27 -20.50
N GLN A 103 15.61 3.48 -20.54
CA GLN A 103 14.42 3.81 -19.75
C GLN A 103 13.11 3.23 -20.34
N TYR A 104 13.07 2.87 -21.62
CA TYR A 104 11.94 2.18 -22.26
C TYR A 104 12.06 0.64 -22.22
N ASN A 105 12.60 0.09 -21.12
CA ASN A 105 12.78 -1.37 -20.91
C ASN A 105 13.57 -2.09 -22.03
N THR A 106 14.58 -1.44 -22.62
CA THR A 106 15.44 -2.11 -23.60
C THR A 106 16.32 -3.17 -22.93
N CYS A 107 16.38 -4.36 -23.51
CA CYS A 107 17.25 -5.42 -23.03
C CYS A 107 18.71 -5.13 -23.42
N ALA A 108 19.53 -4.80 -22.41
CA ALA A 108 20.95 -4.49 -22.57
C ALA A 108 21.84 -5.73 -22.80
N SER A 109 21.27 -6.94 -22.72
CA SER A 109 21.97 -8.22 -22.84
C SER A 109 21.68 -8.96 -24.16
N VAL A 110 20.91 -8.38 -25.09
CA VAL A 110 20.69 -8.96 -26.43
C VAL A 110 22.01 -9.10 -27.17
N ILE A 111 22.27 -10.30 -27.69
CA ILE A 111 23.46 -10.66 -28.44
C ILE A 111 23.16 -10.50 -29.95
N ASN A 112 23.97 -9.71 -30.68
CA ASN A 112 23.83 -9.54 -32.12
C ASN A 112 24.39 -10.74 -32.93
N GLY A 113 24.27 -10.69 -34.27
CA GLY A 113 24.77 -11.73 -35.16
C GLY A 113 26.30 -11.92 -35.16
N MET A 114 27.05 -11.04 -34.49
CA MET A 114 28.51 -11.13 -34.29
C MET A 114 28.88 -11.66 -32.90
N ALA A 115 27.92 -12.16 -32.12
CA ALA A 115 28.08 -12.61 -30.74
C ALA A 115 28.50 -11.51 -29.74
N GLN A 116 28.15 -10.25 -30.01
CA GLN A 116 28.47 -9.09 -29.16
C GLN A 116 27.19 -8.50 -28.55
N ILE A 117 27.30 -7.92 -27.35
CA ILE A 117 26.22 -7.13 -26.74
C ILE A 117 26.53 -5.61 -26.83
N PRO A 118 25.56 -4.69 -26.59
CA PRO A 118 25.76 -3.24 -26.79
C PRO A 118 26.97 -2.63 -26.06
N LYS A 119 27.41 -3.22 -24.94
CA LYS A 119 28.56 -2.74 -24.15
C LYS A 119 29.93 -3.16 -24.73
N ASP A 120 29.96 -4.13 -25.64
CA ASP A 120 31.18 -4.63 -26.28
C ASP A 120 31.53 -3.84 -27.55
N ILE A 121 30.51 -3.25 -28.19
CA ILE A 121 30.65 -2.48 -29.43
C ILE A 121 30.82 -0.97 -29.21
N THR A 122 30.53 -0.47 -28.00
CA THR A 122 30.73 0.94 -27.67
C THR A 122 32.18 1.23 -27.32
N GLN A 123 32.70 2.35 -27.84
CA GLN A 123 34.02 2.88 -27.47
C GLN A 123 33.93 3.96 -26.37
N SER A 124 32.72 4.33 -25.93
CA SER A 124 32.51 5.33 -24.88
C SER A 124 32.48 4.67 -23.50
N ALA A 125 33.42 5.07 -22.64
CA ALA A 125 33.50 4.59 -21.25
C ALA A 125 32.22 4.94 -20.45
N GLU A 126 31.60 6.09 -20.70
CA GLU A 126 30.36 6.50 -20.04
C GLU A 126 29.18 5.58 -20.42
N ILE A 127 29.01 5.32 -21.73
CA ILE A 127 27.95 4.44 -22.24
C ILE A 127 28.17 3.01 -21.75
N LYS A 128 29.42 2.54 -21.73
CA LYS A 128 29.75 1.24 -21.15
C LYS A 128 29.37 1.14 -19.68
N SER A 129 29.70 2.16 -18.88
CA SER A 129 29.33 2.21 -17.45
C SER A 129 27.81 2.25 -17.23
N MET A 130 27.06 2.98 -18.08
CA MET A 130 25.59 2.98 -18.07
C MET A 130 25.00 1.59 -18.36
N LEU A 131 25.52 0.89 -19.37
CA LEU A 131 25.07 -0.46 -19.73
C LEU A 131 25.41 -1.48 -18.62
N GLU A 132 26.59 -1.36 -18.01
CA GLU A 132 26.97 -2.14 -16.83
C GLU A 132 26.12 -1.81 -15.59
N ALA A 133 25.53 -0.61 -15.49
CA ALA A 133 24.58 -0.24 -14.44
C ALA A 133 23.17 -0.79 -14.71
N ALA A 134 22.75 -0.85 -15.98
CA ALA A 134 21.50 -1.47 -16.39
C ALA A 134 21.52 -2.98 -16.11
N GLU A 135 22.60 -3.70 -16.47
CA GLU A 135 22.76 -5.14 -16.19
C GLU A 135 22.67 -5.43 -14.68
N ARG A 136 23.37 -4.65 -13.83
CA ARG A 136 23.29 -4.79 -12.36
C ARG A 136 21.90 -4.50 -11.80
N THR A 137 21.11 -3.65 -12.45
CA THR A 137 19.73 -3.35 -12.04
C THR A 137 18.79 -4.50 -12.40
N GLU A 138 18.98 -5.14 -13.55
CA GLU A 138 18.25 -6.36 -13.96
C GLU A 138 18.57 -7.54 -13.03
N GLU A 139 19.84 -7.75 -12.68
CA GLU A 139 20.27 -8.76 -11.70
C GLU A 139 19.61 -8.58 -10.34
N ARG A 140 19.58 -7.35 -9.80
CA ARG A 140 18.91 -7.05 -8.51
C ARG A 140 17.41 -7.35 -8.54
N LYS A 141 16.71 -7.02 -9.63
CA LYS A 141 15.28 -7.35 -9.79
C LYS A 141 15.03 -8.86 -9.73
N LEU A 142 15.94 -9.68 -10.28
CA LEU A 142 15.85 -11.15 -10.19
C LEU A 142 16.18 -11.67 -8.77
N GLU A 143 17.11 -11.04 -8.05
CA GLU A 143 17.42 -11.35 -6.65
C GLU A 143 16.25 -11.00 -5.71
N GLU A 144 15.61 -9.85 -5.92
CA GLU A 144 14.40 -9.43 -5.18
C GLU A 144 13.23 -10.41 -5.43
N GLN A 145 13.02 -10.83 -6.68
CA GLN A 145 12.03 -11.86 -7.01
C GLN A 145 12.35 -13.22 -6.36
N LEU A 146 13.64 -13.59 -6.23
CA LEU A 146 14.03 -14.83 -5.54
C LEU A 146 13.76 -14.76 -4.03
N LEU A 147 14.07 -13.62 -3.40
CA LEU A 147 13.78 -13.35 -1.98
C LEU A 147 12.28 -13.42 -1.69
N GLU A 148 11.46 -12.80 -2.55
CA GLU A 148 10.00 -12.80 -2.39
C GLU A 148 9.39 -14.18 -2.64
N ALA A 149 9.80 -14.88 -3.71
CA ALA A 149 9.32 -16.23 -3.98
C ALA A 149 9.65 -17.22 -2.85
N ALA A 150 10.80 -17.05 -2.19
CA ALA A 150 11.16 -17.86 -1.01
C ALA A 150 10.38 -17.48 0.26
N ARG A 151 9.97 -16.22 0.40
CA ARG A 151 9.19 -15.69 1.53
C ARG A 151 7.72 -16.15 1.47
N GLU A 152 7.11 -15.99 0.30
CA GLU A 152 5.68 -16.29 0.08
C GLU A 152 5.44 -17.77 -0.30
N GLY A 153 6.49 -18.54 -0.58
CA GLY A 153 6.39 -19.98 -0.84
C GLY A 153 6.11 -20.34 -2.31
N ALA A 154 6.30 -19.40 -3.23
CA ALA A 154 6.04 -19.54 -4.67
C ALA A 154 7.07 -20.46 -5.36
N ILE A 155 6.97 -21.77 -5.12
CA ILE A 155 7.91 -22.81 -5.54
C ILE A 155 8.13 -22.87 -7.07
N SER A 156 7.10 -22.58 -7.87
CA SER A 156 7.18 -22.52 -9.34
C SER A 156 8.05 -21.36 -9.82
N THR A 157 7.81 -20.16 -9.29
CA THR A 157 8.63 -18.96 -9.55
C THR A 157 10.06 -19.16 -9.08
N LEU A 158 10.26 -19.67 -7.86
CA LEU A 158 11.59 -19.94 -7.29
C LEU A 158 12.37 -20.97 -8.13
N THR A 159 11.71 -22.05 -8.57
CA THR A 159 12.33 -23.06 -9.45
C THR A 159 12.67 -22.48 -10.83
N ARG A 160 11.77 -21.67 -11.42
CA ARG A 160 12.02 -20.98 -12.70
C ARG A 160 13.24 -20.06 -12.62
N LEU A 161 13.38 -19.28 -11.54
CA LEU A 161 14.51 -18.37 -11.33
C LEU A 161 15.83 -19.13 -11.14
N LEU A 162 15.85 -20.17 -10.31
CA LEU A 162 17.06 -20.96 -10.03
C LEU A 162 17.53 -21.80 -11.24
N ASN A 163 16.64 -22.08 -12.21
CA ASN A 163 16.96 -22.79 -13.45
C ASN A 163 17.29 -21.86 -14.63
N MET A 164 17.36 -20.53 -14.44
CA MET A 164 17.77 -19.60 -15.49
C MET A 164 19.22 -19.85 -15.93
N LYS A 165 19.54 -19.59 -17.21
CA LYS A 165 20.90 -19.72 -17.77
C LYS A 165 21.96 -18.88 -17.02
N LYS A 166 21.53 -17.76 -16.42
CA LYS A 166 22.28 -16.94 -15.45
C LYS A 166 21.34 -16.74 -14.24
N PRO A 167 21.36 -17.63 -13.23
CA PRO A 167 20.43 -17.55 -12.10
C PRO A 167 20.81 -16.41 -11.16
N PRO A 168 19.85 -15.78 -10.46
CA PRO A 168 20.13 -14.78 -9.43
C PRO A 168 20.94 -15.37 -8.28
N ASN A 169 21.68 -14.52 -7.55
CA ASN A 169 22.51 -14.97 -6.45
C ASN A 169 21.66 -15.58 -5.32
N ILE A 170 21.79 -16.89 -5.08
CA ILE A 170 21.08 -17.60 -4.01
C ILE A 170 21.48 -17.13 -2.59
N SER A 171 22.59 -16.41 -2.47
CA SER A 171 23.07 -15.78 -1.24
C SER A 171 22.80 -14.27 -1.17
N CYS A 172 21.96 -13.71 -2.06
CA CYS A 172 21.47 -12.34 -1.92
C CYS A 172 20.80 -12.13 -0.56
N THR A 173 20.74 -10.88 -0.10
CA THR A 173 20.16 -10.55 1.22
C THR A 173 19.24 -9.34 1.12
N ASP A 174 18.13 -9.39 1.85
CA ASP A 174 17.30 -8.20 2.08
C ASP A 174 18.01 -7.13 2.94
N MET A 175 17.33 -6.01 3.18
CA MET A 175 17.84 -4.91 4.01
C MET A 175 18.23 -5.35 5.44
N LEU A 176 17.61 -6.42 5.95
CA LEU A 176 17.83 -6.97 7.29
C LEU A 176 18.97 -8.02 7.31
N GLY A 177 19.51 -8.37 6.14
CA GLY A 177 20.55 -9.40 5.97
C GLY A 177 20.00 -10.82 5.83
N ASN A 178 18.70 -11.01 5.67
CA ASN A 178 18.11 -12.35 5.49
C ASN A 178 18.33 -12.83 4.05
N THR A 179 18.82 -14.05 3.87
CA THR A 179 18.86 -14.72 2.56
C THR A 179 17.49 -15.33 2.20
N PRO A 180 17.24 -15.75 0.94
CA PRO A 180 16.02 -16.48 0.58
C PRO A 180 15.73 -17.65 1.52
N LEU A 181 16.78 -18.35 1.98
CA LEU A 181 16.65 -19.47 2.91
C LEU A 181 16.23 -19.03 4.33
N HIS A 182 16.67 -17.86 4.81
CA HIS A 182 16.16 -17.26 6.06
C HIS A 182 14.67 -16.93 5.93
N CYS A 183 14.25 -16.32 4.81
CA CYS A 183 12.84 -16.00 4.55
C CYS A 183 11.97 -17.25 4.54
N ALA A 184 12.39 -18.30 3.83
CA ALA A 184 11.69 -19.58 3.78
C ALA A 184 11.62 -20.26 5.17
N ALA A 185 12.72 -20.31 5.92
CA ALA A 185 12.76 -20.93 7.24
C ALA A 185 11.89 -20.22 8.28
N TYR A 186 11.95 -18.88 8.32
CA TYR A 186 11.16 -18.05 9.23
C TYR A 186 9.65 -18.20 9.00
N ARG A 187 9.23 -18.23 7.73
CA ARG A 187 7.83 -18.39 7.32
C ARG A 187 7.33 -19.86 7.29
N GLY A 188 8.21 -20.84 7.47
CA GLY A 188 7.85 -22.26 7.43
C GLY A 188 7.65 -22.84 6.02
N GLN A 189 8.21 -22.21 4.98
CA GLN A 189 8.07 -22.60 3.57
C GLN A 189 8.95 -23.81 3.21
N LYS A 190 8.60 -24.99 3.72
CA LYS A 190 9.39 -26.24 3.66
C LYS A 190 9.90 -26.60 2.27
N GLN A 191 9.02 -26.59 1.27
CA GLN A 191 9.38 -26.93 -0.12
C GLN A 191 10.37 -25.94 -0.74
N CYS A 192 10.22 -24.64 -0.46
CA CYS A 192 11.17 -23.62 -0.90
C CYS A 192 12.52 -23.75 -0.17
N ALA A 193 12.52 -24.06 1.13
CA ALA A 193 13.76 -24.32 1.87
C ALA A 193 14.52 -25.53 1.30
N VAL A 194 13.84 -26.66 1.03
CA VAL A 194 14.42 -27.83 0.35
C VAL A 194 14.99 -27.44 -1.02
N LYS A 195 14.24 -26.70 -1.84
CA LYS A 195 14.70 -26.31 -3.19
C LYS A 195 15.91 -25.37 -3.15
N LEU A 196 15.97 -24.44 -2.20
CA LEU A 196 17.13 -23.58 -1.98
C LEU A 196 18.36 -24.39 -1.51
N LEU A 197 18.18 -25.35 -0.60
CA LEU A 197 19.25 -26.24 -0.14
C LEU A 197 19.78 -27.13 -1.28
N GLN A 198 18.91 -27.67 -2.15
CA GLN A 198 19.30 -28.40 -3.36
C GLN A 198 20.19 -27.56 -4.30
N HIS A 199 19.90 -26.25 -4.44
CA HIS A 199 20.73 -25.30 -5.19
C HIS A 199 21.88 -24.70 -4.33
N LYS A 200 22.27 -25.36 -3.23
CA LYS A 200 23.43 -25.06 -2.37
C LYS A 200 23.34 -23.74 -1.57
N ALA A 201 22.15 -23.30 -1.19
CA ALA A 201 21.99 -22.24 -0.19
C ALA A 201 22.65 -22.63 1.13
N ASN A 202 23.41 -21.72 1.75
CA ASN A 202 24.14 -21.99 3.00
C ASN A 202 23.28 -21.65 4.25
N PRO A 203 22.91 -22.63 5.10
CA PRO A 203 22.09 -22.38 6.29
C PRO A 203 22.86 -21.67 7.43
N ASN A 204 24.18 -21.62 7.37
CA ASN A 204 25.05 -21.03 8.39
C ASN A 204 25.33 -19.53 8.19
N ILE A 205 24.78 -18.92 7.13
CA ILE A 205 24.81 -17.45 6.96
C ILE A 205 24.03 -16.84 8.13
N LYS A 206 24.45 -15.67 8.59
CA LYS A 206 23.82 -14.92 9.66
C LYS A 206 23.26 -13.60 9.15
N ASN A 207 22.07 -13.24 9.60
CA ASN A 207 21.46 -11.95 9.29
C ASN A 207 22.11 -10.79 10.08
N LYS A 208 21.84 -9.55 9.67
CA LYS A 208 22.43 -8.34 10.29
C LYS A 208 21.78 -7.99 11.62
N ILE A 209 20.49 -8.31 11.79
CA ILE A 209 19.74 -8.07 13.03
C ILE A 209 19.75 -9.33 13.89
N GLY A 210 20.45 -9.27 15.02
CA GLY A 210 20.48 -10.36 16.01
C GLY A 210 21.53 -11.45 15.74
N ASN A 211 22.23 -11.43 14.59
CA ASN A 211 23.31 -12.38 14.25
C ASN A 211 22.82 -13.85 14.27
N GLN A 212 21.58 -14.05 13.83
CA GLN A 212 20.83 -15.31 13.87
C GLN A 212 21.06 -16.12 12.58
N THR A 213 21.13 -17.44 12.70
CA THR A 213 21.17 -18.36 11.57
C THR A 213 19.77 -18.74 11.09
N VAL A 214 19.69 -19.39 9.93
CA VAL A 214 18.45 -19.99 9.40
C VAL A 214 17.80 -20.94 10.43
N PHE A 215 18.60 -21.69 11.19
CA PHE A 215 18.11 -22.62 12.21
C PHE A 215 17.47 -21.91 13.42
N ASP A 216 18.02 -20.76 13.81
CA ASP A 216 17.52 -19.95 14.92
C ASP A 216 16.16 -19.31 14.59
N LEU A 217 15.93 -18.97 13.31
CA LEU A 217 14.68 -18.40 12.82
C LEU A 217 13.57 -19.43 12.52
N ALA A 218 13.91 -20.71 12.36
CA ALA A 218 12.93 -21.76 12.12
C ALA A 218 12.03 -21.95 13.36
N ASN A 219 10.71 -21.89 13.16
CA ASN A 219 9.74 -22.05 14.25
C ASN A 219 9.20 -23.49 14.38
N ASP A 220 9.27 -24.29 13.31
CA ASP A 220 8.77 -25.67 13.25
C ASP A 220 9.92 -26.68 13.42
N ALA A 221 9.65 -27.78 14.13
CA ALA A 221 10.59 -28.90 14.29
C ALA A 221 10.90 -29.59 12.95
N GLU A 222 9.93 -29.69 12.04
CA GLU A 222 10.13 -30.27 10.71
C GLU A 222 11.00 -29.36 9.83
N MET A 223 10.78 -28.04 9.89
CA MET A 223 11.66 -27.06 9.24
C MET A 223 13.10 -27.14 9.81
N LYS A 224 13.26 -27.29 11.13
CA LYS A 224 14.58 -27.51 11.75
C LYS A 224 15.26 -28.77 11.26
N GLN A 225 14.53 -29.88 11.09
CA GLN A 225 15.07 -31.12 10.53
C GLN A 225 15.53 -30.93 9.07
N ILE A 226 14.75 -30.24 8.24
CA ILE A 226 15.12 -29.89 6.86
C ILE A 226 16.43 -29.07 6.82
N ILE A 227 16.63 -28.15 7.77
CA ILE A 227 17.82 -27.30 7.84
C ILE A 227 19.06 -28.05 8.36
N THR A 228 18.92 -28.99 9.31
CA THR A 228 20.07 -29.68 9.91
C THR A 228 20.48 -30.98 9.23
N GLY A 229 19.53 -31.70 8.62
CA GLY A 229 19.72 -33.11 8.29
C GLY A 229 19.85 -34.01 9.54
N ASN A 230 19.66 -35.32 9.38
CA ASN A 230 19.77 -36.26 10.49
C ASN A 230 21.22 -36.71 10.70
N VAL A 231 21.98 -35.95 11.50
CA VAL A 231 23.37 -36.23 11.89
C VAL A 231 23.43 -36.75 13.32
N MET A 232 23.79 -38.03 13.53
CA MET A 232 24.02 -38.59 14.88
C MET A 232 25.19 -39.57 14.95
N LYS A 233 25.76 -39.75 16.14
CA LYS A 233 26.84 -40.71 16.39
C LYS A 233 26.30 -42.12 16.70
N VAL A 234 26.64 -43.09 15.86
CA VAL A 234 26.15 -44.48 15.94
C VAL A 234 27.32 -45.47 15.87
N GLY A 235 27.27 -46.55 16.65
CA GLY A 235 28.23 -47.64 16.57
C GLY A 235 27.86 -48.65 15.48
N SER A 236 28.81 -49.02 14.62
CA SER A 236 28.65 -50.04 13.58
C SER A 236 29.62 -51.21 13.81
N SER A 237 29.17 -52.44 13.58
CA SER A 237 29.98 -53.66 13.77
C SER A 237 30.46 -54.23 12.43
N SER A 238 31.74 -54.58 12.35
CA SER A 238 32.31 -55.38 11.26
C SER A 238 32.57 -56.81 11.75
N ARG A 239 32.28 -57.80 10.88
CA ARG A 239 32.33 -59.25 11.18
C ARG A 239 33.69 -59.79 11.69
N PHE A 240 34.76 -58.99 11.67
CA PHE A 240 36.11 -59.41 12.10
C PHE A 240 36.80 -58.51 13.14
N PHE A 241 36.28 -57.33 13.50
CA PHE A 241 37.02 -56.37 14.36
C PHE A 241 36.19 -55.61 15.42
N GLY A 242 34.95 -56.05 15.69
CA GLY A 242 34.10 -55.47 16.74
C GLY A 242 33.48 -54.12 16.40
N TRP A 243 32.85 -53.49 17.40
CA TRP A 243 32.09 -52.23 17.24
C TRP A 243 33.01 -51.02 17.11
N ARG A 244 32.83 -50.24 16.04
CA ARG A 244 33.51 -48.95 15.81
C ARG A 244 32.47 -47.82 15.80
N SER A 245 32.81 -46.69 16.42
CA SER A 245 31.93 -45.52 16.45
C SER A 245 32.11 -44.68 15.20
N TYR A 246 31.01 -44.33 14.54
CA TYR A 246 30.98 -43.41 13.40
C TYR A 246 29.94 -42.31 13.62
N TRP A 247 30.08 -41.21 12.90
CA TRP A 247 29.01 -40.24 12.69
C TRP A 247 28.25 -40.66 11.45
N VAL A 248 26.94 -40.87 11.58
CA VAL A 248 26.07 -41.32 10.50
C VAL A 248 25.15 -40.16 10.13
N VAL A 249 25.12 -39.87 8.83
CA VAL A 249 24.29 -38.85 8.22
C VAL A 249 23.32 -39.54 7.30
N LEU A 250 22.04 -39.20 7.43
CA LEU A 250 20.99 -39.61 6.52
C LEU A 250 20.51 -38.37 5.74
N LEU A 251 20.69 -38.41 4.41
CA LEU A 251 20.38 -37.31 3.50
C LEU A 251 20.04 -37.87 2.11
N ASP A 252 19.01 -37.35 1.45
CA ASP A 252 18.62 -37.68 0.06
C ASP A 252 18.53 -39.18 -0.27
N GLY A 253 17.98 -39.98 0.66
CA GLY A 253 17.89 -41.44 0.51
C GLY A 253 19.21 -42.20 0.69
N VAL A 254 20.30 -41.54 1.05
CA VAL A 254 21.65 -42.13 1.19
C VAL A 254 22.12 -42.09 2.63
N LEU A 255 22.42 -43.27 3.19
CA LEU A 255 23.04 -43.44 4.50
C LEU A 255 24.56 -43.34 4.36
N SER A 256 25.18 -42.29 4.92
CA SER A 256 26.62 -42.03 4.85
C SER A 256 27.27 -42.07 6.24
N TRP A 257 28.52 -42.50 6.35
CA TRP A 257 29.23 -42.52 7.64
C TRP A 257 30.67 -41.99 7.60
N TYR A 258 31.06 -41.34 8.70
CA TYR A 258 32.25 -40.52 8.87
C TYR A 258 32.96 -40.83 10.20
N PRO A 259 34.27 -40.58 10.33
CA PRO A 259 34.99 -40.91 11.56
C PRO A 259 34.85 -39.81 12.64
N LYS A 260 34.61 -38.56 12.24
CA LYS A 260 34.41 -37.40 13.13
C LYS A 260 33.16 -36.61 12.74
N GLN A 261 32.72 -35.74 13.64
CA GLN A 261 31.55 -34.89 13.44
C GLN A 261 31.82 -33.82 12.37
N SER A 262 32.96 -33.13 12.47
CA SER A 262 33.46 -32.19 11.46
C SER A 262 33.41 -32.72 10.03
N ASP A 263 33.70 -34.00 9.87
CA ASP A 263 33.82 -34.68 8.58
C ASP A 263 32.41 -34.98 8.02
N ALA A 264 31.46 -35.30 8.91
CA ALA A 264 30.04 -35.42 8.60
C ALA A 264 29.40 -34.07 8.24
N ASP A 265 29.62 -33.05 9.08
CA ASP A 265 29.07 -31.70 8.92
C ASP A 265 29.58 -31.01 7.63
N SER A 266 30.81 -31.33 7.21
CA SER A 266 31.41 -30.84 5.95
C SER A 266 31.23 -31.76 4.74
N ASN A 267 30.67 -32.96 4.93
CA ASN A 267 30.59 -34.02 3.92
C ASN A 267 31.96 -34.36 3.28
N THR A 268 33.03 -34.34 4.07
CA THR A 268 34.41 -34.68 3.63
C THR A 268 34.90 -35.97 4.29
N HIS A 269 35.92 -36.62 3.72
CA HIS A 269 36.54 -37.84 4.30
C HIS A 269 35.56 -38.99 4.64
N ARG A 270 34.45 -39.09 3.89
CA ARG A 270 33.43 -40.13 3.99
C ARG A 270 34.06 -41.53 3.98
N GLN A 271 33.74 -42.36 4.97
CA GLN A 271 34.25 -43.73 5.09
C GLN A 271 33.42 -44.74 4.31
N GLY A 272 32.18 -44.40 3.98
CA GLY A 272 31.31 -45.14 3.07
C GLY A 272 29.90 -44.55 3.03
N CYS A 273 29.11 -45.01 2.06
CA CYS A 273 27.70 -44.73 1.97
C CYS A 273 26.94 -45.87 1.29
N LYS A 274 25.63 -45.95 1.52
CA LYS A 274 24.69 -46.86 0.87
C LYS A 274 23.39 -46.11 0.53
N PRO A 275 22.87 -46.22 -0.71
CA PRO A 275 21.49 -45.81 -0.98
C PRO A 275 20.53 -46.77 -0.26
N LEU A 276 19.39 -46.24 0.20
CA LEU A 276 18.39 -46.97 0.97
C LEU A 276 17.20 -47.46 0.12
N THR A 277 17.28 -47.40 -1.20
CA THR A 277 16.25 -47.92 -2.12
C THR A 277 15.85 -49.34 -1.71
N GLN A 278 14.55 -49.55 -1.44
CA GLN A 278 13.98 -50.83 -0.96
C GLN A 278 14.62 -51.42 0.33
N ALA A 279 15.30 -50.60 1.15
CA ALA A 279 15.95 -51.07 2.37
C ALA A 279 14.93 -51.53 3.43
N GLN A 280 15.27 -52.62 4.15
CA GLN A 280 14.44 -53.20 5.21
C GLN A 280 15.13 -53.13 6.57
N THR A 281 14.37 -52.80 7.62
CA THR A 281 14.89 -52.66 8.98
C THR A 281 14.28 -53.63 9.99
N LYS A 282 15.05 -54.02 11.02
CA LYS A 282 14.57 -54.82 12.17
C LYS A 282 15.18 -54.31 13.49
N ASP A 283 14.39 -54.25 14.55
CA ASP A 283 14.84 -53.90 15.91
C ASP A 283 15.10 -55.15 16.76
N ASN A 284 16.30 -55.28 17.35
CA ASN A 284 16.74 -56.39 18.21
C ASN A 284 17.81 -55.93 19.23
N CYS A 285 17.52 -54.94 20.10
CA CYS A 285 18.47 -54.30 21.05
C CYS A 285 19.65 -53.53 20.40
N TYR A 286 19.91 -53.82 19.14
CA TYR A 286 20.60 -53.07 18.09
C TYR A 286 19.68 -53.17 16.86
N PHE A 287 19.78 -52.24 15.90
CA PHE A 287 18.98 -52.33 14.68
C PHE A 287 19.82 -52.81 13.50
N THR A 288 19.19 -53.48 12.54
CA THR A 288 19.83 -53.86 11.29
C THR A 288 19.15 -53.21 10.10
N VAL A 289 19.96 -52.88 9.09
CA VAL A 289 19.51 -52.36 7.79
C VAL A 289 19.99 -53.34 6.72
N ARG A 290 19.07 -53.94 5.98
CA ARG A 290 19.38 -54.67 4.74
C ARG A 290 19.19 -53.72 3.56
N CYS A 291 20.24 -53.53 2.77
CA CYS A 291 20.18 -52.75 1.53
C CYS A 291 19.78 -53.66 0.34
N PHE A 292 19.45 -53.08 -0.81
CA PHE A 292 19.01 -53.82 -2.00
C PHE A 292 20.04 -54.85 -2.53
N ASP A 293 21.33 -54.62 -2.25
CA ASP A 293 22.46 -55.48 -2.66
C ASP A 293 22.72 -56.64 -1.68
N ASP A 294 21.69 -57.02 -0.91
CA ASP A 294 21.72 -58.00 0.19
C ASP A 294 22.73 -57.72 1.32
N THR A 295 23.40 -56.56 1.33
CA THR A 295 24.31 -56.21 2.44
C THR A 295 23.52 -55.86 3.71
N VAL A 296 23.89 -56.49 4.83
CA VAL A 296 23.24 -56.29 6.13
C VAL A 296 24.18 -55.57 7.10
N HIS A 297 23.85 -54.31 7.39
CA HIS A 297 24.58 -53.46 8.33
C HIS A 297 23.93 -53.51 9.72
N HIS A 298 24.76 -53.49 10.78
CA HIS A 298 24.33 -53.64 12.17
C HIS A 298 24.71 -52.40 12.98
N PHE A 299 23.72 -51.73 13.56
CA PHE A 299 23.85 -50.41 14.19
C PHE A 299 23.42 -50.44 15.66
N LYS A 300 24.23 -49.84 16.53
CA LYS A 300 23.97 -49.70 17.95
C LYS A 300 24.06 -48.25 18.38
N VAL A 301 23.00 -47.75 19.01
CA VAL A 301 22.91 -46.40 19.57
C VAL A 301 23.70 -46.32 20.89
N SER A 302 24.27 -45.15 21.19
CA SER A 302 24.96 -44.87 22.45
C SER A 302 24.01 -44.95 23.66
N GLN A 303 24.47 -45.56 24.76
CA GLN A 303 23.65 -45.76 25.97
C GLN A 303 23.42 -44.48 26.81
N LYS A 304 23.98 -43.32 26.42
CA LYS A 304 24.03 -42.14 27.31
C LYS A 304 22.75 -41.29 27.37
N ASN A 305 21.85 -41.41 26.39
CA ASN A 305 20.53 -40.76 26.36
C ASN A 305 19.55 -41.72 25.69
N ASP A 306 18.38 -41.92 26.31
CA ASP A 306 17.23 -42.73 25.82
C ASP A 306 17.49 -43.54 24.52
N PRO A 307 18.12 -44.72 24.64
CA PRO A 307 18.55 -45.48 23.49
C PRO A 307 17.38 -46.14 22.73
N GLU A 308 16.19 -46.22 23.34
CA GLU A 308 15.01 -46.81 22.71
C GLU A 308 14.30 -45.79 21.81
N SER A 309 14.00 -44.58 22.29
CA SER A 309 13.43 -43.56 21.41
C SER A 309 14.39 -43.12 20.31
N THR A 310 15.70 -43.08 20.60
CA THR A 310 16.71 -42.75 19.60
C THR A 310 16.85 -43.85 18.54
N ARG A 311 16.75 -45.14 18.92
CA ARG A 311 16.72 -46.25 17.96
C ARG A 311 15.43 -46.25 17.13
N LYS A 312 14.28 -45.96 17.74
CA LYS A 312 13.00 -45.84 17.05
C LYS A 312 13.02 -44.74 15.98
N ARG A 313 13.52 -43.54 16.32
CA ARG A 313 13.69 -42.43 15.36
C ARG A 313 14.59 -42.79 14.17
N TRP A 314 15.66 -43.56 14.41
CA TRP A 314 16.52 -44.04 13.32
C TRP A 314 15.83 -45.06 12.41
N LEU A 315 14.94 -45.90 12.94
CA LEU A 315 14.14 -46.83 12.16
C LEU A 315 13.13 -46.08 11.28
N GLU A 316 12.34 -45.19 11.89
CA GLU A 316 11.36 -44.33 11.21
C GLU A 316 12.01 -43.51 10.09
N ALA A 317 13.14 -42.85 10.36
CA ALA A 317 13.84 -42.04 9.36
C ALA A 317 14.42 -42.88 8.21
N ILE A 318 14.91 -44.09 8.46
CA ILE A 318 15.43 -44.99 7.41
C ILE A 318 14.30 -45.53 6.54
N GLU A 319 13.14 -45.85 7.12
CA GLU A 319 11.96 -46.29 6.38
C GLU A 319 11.42 -45.17 5.47
N GLU A 320 11.33 -43.95 5.98
CA GLU A 320 10.97 -42.75 5.21
C GLU A 320 11.95 -42.47 4.06
N HIS A 321 13.27 -42.53 4.33
CA HIS A 321 14.29 -42.29 3.30
C HIS A 321 14.40 -43.44 2.28
N SER A 322 14.04 -44.67 2.66
CA SER A 322 13.86 -45.81 1.76
C SER A 322 12.68 -45.58 0.82
N ALA A 323 11.53 -45.13 1.34
CA ALA A 323 10.36 -44.76 0.54
C ALA A 323 10.68 -43.59 -0.41
N PHE A 324 11.33 -42.53 0.08
CA PHE A 324 11.79 -41.40 -0.73
C PHE A 324 12.70 -41.85 -1.88
N SER A 325 13.75 -42.62 -1.60
CA SER A 325 14.65 -43.13 -2.65
C SER A 325 13.91 -44.01 -3.66
N THR A 326 12.98 -44.84 -3.19
CA THR A 326 12.21 -45.75 -4.07
C THR A 326 11.24 -44.99 -4.98
N HIS A 327 10.64 -43.90 -4.50
CA HIS A 327 9.75 -43.05 -5.30
C HIS A 327 10.49 -42.21 -6.35
N TYR A 328 11.70 -41.73 -6.04
CA TYR A 328 12.47 -40.90 -6.99
C TYR A 328 13.30 -41.73 -7.98
N CYS A 329 13.79 -42.93 -7.61
CA CYS A 329 14.44 -43.85 -8.56
C CYS A 329 13.45 -44.56 -9.52
N SER A 330 12.14 -44.35 -9.39
CA SER A 330 11.13 -44.84 -10.35
C SER A 330 10.61 -43.76 -11.29
N GLN A 331 11.15 -42.54 -11.22
CA GLN A 331 10.96 -41.47 -12.19
C GLN A 331 12.30 -41.12 -12.84
N ASP A 332 12.79 -41.98 -13.72
CA ASP A 332 13.92 -41.64 -14.59
C ASP A 332 13.48 -40.59 -15.63
N PRO A 333 14.19 -39.45 -15.75
CA PRO A 333 13.85 -38.38 -16.68
C PRO A 333 14.53 -38.58 -18.05
N ASP A 334 14.26 -39.71 -18.71
CA ASP A 334 14.71 -40.01 -20.08
C ASP A 334 13.63 -40.81 -20.85
N SER A 335 12.68 -40.09 -21.44
CA SER A 335 11.84 -40.54 -22.57
C SER A 335 11.06 -39.36 -23.17
N GLU A 336 11.74 -38.58 -24.02
CA GLU A 336 11.07 -37.79 -25.07
C GLU A 336 10.86 -38.66 -26.33
N GLU A 337 9.92 -38.25 -27.21
CA GLU A 337 9.51 -38.90 -28.48
C GLU A 337 8.68 -40.20 -28.28
N GLU A 338 7.44 -40.34 -28.78
CA GLU A 338 6.99 -40.23 -30.18
C GLU A 338 5.55 -39.67 -30.34
N GLU A 339 5.24 -39.21 -31.56
CA GLU A 339 3.93 -38.69 -32.01
C GLU A 339 2.93 -39.80 -32.43
N ASP A 340 1.65 -39.43 -32.44
CA ASP A 340 0.53 -39.96 -33.25
C ASP A 340 0.47 -41.45 -33.64
N ASN A 341 -0.61 -42.12 -33.23
CA ASN A 341 -1.41 -42.92 -34.17
C ASN A 341 -2.85 -43.19 -33.67
N VAL A 342 -3.84 -42.87 -34.51
CA VAL A 342 -5.25 -43.22 -34.33
C VAL A 342 -5.63 -44.36 -35.28
N VAL A 343 -6.03 -45.52 -34.77
CA VAL A 343 -6.76 -46.54 -35.56
C VAL A 343 -7.92 -47.13 -34.73
N SER A 344 -9.03 -47.38 -35.41
CA SER A 344 -10.33 -47.71 -34.82
C SER A 344 -10.56 -49.20 -34.55
N VAL A 345 -11.46 -49.48 -33.60
CA VAL A 345 -11.95 -50.83 -33.28
C VAL A 345 -12.86 -51.34 -34.40
N HIS A 346 -12.32 -52.10 -35.37
CA HIS A 346 -13.14 -52.76 -36.39
C HIS A 346 -12.73 -54.20 -36.80
N GLU A 347 -11.76 -54.82 -36.10
CA GLU A 347 -11.26 -56.18 -36.43
C GLU A 347 -11.50 -57.24 -35.33
N LEU A 348 -12.56 -57.08 -34.53
CA LEU A 348 -13.00 -58.10 -33.55
C LEU A 348 -14.41 -58.63 -33.84
N SER A 349 -14.65 -58.96 -35.11
CA SER A 349 -15.88 -59.63 -35.55
C SER A 349 -15.59 -60.70 -36.60
N ASP A 350 -14.94 -61.80 -36.19
CA ASP A 350 -15.18 -63.13 -36.79
C ASP A 350 -14.50 -64.25 -35.98
N SER A 351 -15.22 -64.79 -34.97
CA SER A 351 -15.15 -66.20 -34.57
C SER A 351 -16.14 -66.50 -33.42
N LEU A 352 -16.57 -67.76 -33.32
CA LEU A 352 -17.42 -68.31 -32.24
C LEU A 352 -18.92 -67.96 -32.26
N LEU A 353 -19.55 -68.11 -33.43
CA LEU A 353 -20.87 -68.74 -33.46
C LEU A 353 -20.77 -70.20 -32.97
N VAL A 354 -21.88 -70.72 -32.41
CA VAL A 354 -22.18 -72.14 -32.04
C VAL A 354 -22.02 -72.52 -30.55
N ARG A 355 -22.95 -72.09 -29.69
CA ARG A 355 -24.00 -72.97 -29.08
C ARG A 355 -24.87 -72.28 -28.00
N ASN A 356 -26.19 -72.44 -28.19
CA ASN A 356 -27.33 -72.25 -27.27
C ASN A 356 -27.05 -71.91 -25.78
N HIS A 357 -27.17 -70.63 -25.40
CA HIS A 357 -27.54 -70.25 -24.03
C HIS A 357 -28.47 -69.04 -24.00
N ILE A 358 -29.78 -69.30 -23.91
CA ILE A 358 -30.84 -68.30 -23.73
C ILE A 358 -30.59 -67.32 -22.54
N PRO A 359 -29.97 -67.73 -21.40
CA PRO A 359 -29.63 -66.79 -20.32
C PRO A 359 -28.65 -65.67 -20.71
N VAL A 360 -27.83 -65.85 -21.75
CA VAL A 360 -26.83 -64.85 -22.17
C VAL A 360 -27.49 -63.65 -22.85
N VAL A 361 -28.57 -63.87 -23.60
CA VAL A 361 -29.32 -62.79 -24.28
C VAL A 361 -29.99 -61.86 -23.27
N GLN A 362 -30.47 -62.40 -22.15
CA GLN A 362 -31.11 -61.59 -21.11
C GLN A 362 -30.08 -60.73 -20.35
N LYS A 363 -28.92 -61.30 -19.99
CA LYS A 363 -27.79 -60.53 -19.44
C LYS A 363 -27.23 -59.51 -20.42
N LEU A 364 -27.17 -59.81 -21.72
CA LEU A 364 -26.78 -58.83 -22.74
C LEU A 364 -27.75 -57.65 -22.78
N LYS A 365 -29.05 -57.87 -22.54
CA LYS A 365 -30.04 -56.81 -22.46
C LYS A 365 -29.84 -55.90 -21.25
N GLU A 366 -29.65 -56.49 -20.06
CA GLU A 366 -29.32 -55.76 -18.83
C GLU A 366 -28.01 -54.97 -18.98
N VAL A 367 -26.99 -55.54 -19.62
CA VAL A 367 -25.71 -54.86 -19.93
C VAL A 367 -25.88 -53.74 -20.96
N CYS A 368 -26.74 -53.90 -21.97
CA CYS A 368 -27.06 -52.82 -22.91
C CYS A 368 -27.85 -51.67 -22.24
N GLU A 369 -28.80 -51.96 -21.36
CA GLU A 369 -29.56 -50.96 -20.61
C GLU A 369 -28.62 -50.19 -19.63
N ALA A 370 -27.80 -50.91 -18.86
CA ALA A 370 -26.80 -50.29 -17.98
C ALA A 370 -25.74 -49.48 -18.76
N SER A 371 -25.32 -49.96 -19.95
CA SER A 371 -24.41 -49.22 -20.85
C SER A 371 -25.07 -47.95 -21.39
N SER A 372 -26.37 -47.99 -21.73
CA SER A 372 -27.15 -46.83 -22.16
C SER A 372 -27.28 -45.78 -21.04
N GLU A 373 -27.59 -46.19 -19.82
CA GLU A 373 -27.63 -45.31 -18.65
C GLU A 373 -26.26 -44.71 -18.32
N THR A 374 -25.19 -45.51 -18.43
CA THR A 374 -23.80 -45.05 -18.25
C THR A 374 -23.40 -44.05 -19.32
N CYS A 375 -23.78 -44.28 -20.58
CA CYS A 375 -23.52 -43.36 -21.70
C CYS A 375 -24.30 -42.04 -21.54
N SER A 376 -25.57 -42.10 -21.12
CA SER A 376 -26.38 -40.92 -20.79
C SER A 376 -25.77 -40.11 -19.64
N SER A 377 -25.30 -40.79 -18.59
CA SER A 377 -24.63 -40.17 -17.45
C SER A 377 -23.30 -39.53 -17.84
N LEU A 378 -22.48 -40.22 -18.65
CA LEU A 378 -21.25 -39.66 -19.22
C LEU A 378 -21.52 -38.45 -20.11
N HIS A 379 -22.61 -38.45 -20.88
CA HIS A 379 -22.98 -37.31 -21.71
C HIS A 379 -23.42 -36.10 -20.86
N GLN A 380 -24.13 -36.31 -19.74
CA GLN A 380 -24.38 -35.27 -18.75
C GLN A 380 -23.10 -34.75 -18.10
N CYS A 381 -22.16 -35.63 -17.73
CA CYS A 381 -20.85 -35.23 -17.20
C CYS A 381 -20.07 -34.39 -18.22
N LEU A 382 -20.03 -34.79 -19.50
CA LEU A 382 -19.43 -34.00 -20.59
C LEU A 382 -20.11 -32.62 -20.75
N GLY A 383 -21.44 -32.56 -20.62
CA GLY A 383 -22.19 -31.29 -20.61
C GLY A 383 -21.86 -30.39 -19.40
N LEU A 384 -21.55 -30.98 -18.24
CA LEU A 384 -21.08 -30.26 -17.06
C LEU A 384 -19.63 -29.79 -17.21
N PHE A 385 -18.74 -30.62 -17.76
CA PHE A 385 -17.35 -30.24 -18.05
C PHE A 385 -17.28 -29.12 -19.09
N SER A 386 -18.06 -29.18 -20.18
CA SER A 386 -18.15 -28.12 -21.18
C SER A 386 -18.66 -26.79 -20.59
N LYS A 387 -19.65 -26.85 -19.67
CA LYS A 387 -20.11 -25.65 -18.92
C LYS A 387 -19.02 -25.11 -17.97
N GLN A 388 -18.27 -26.00 -17.31
CA GLN A 388 -17.17 -25.62 -16.44
C GLN A 388 -16.00 -25.02 -17.23
N GLU A 389 -15.75 -25.51 -18.43
CA GLU A 389 -14.75 -25.01 -19.37
C GLU A 389 -15.15 -23.63 -19.93
N GLY A 390 -16.42 -23.44 -20.29
CA GLY A 390 -16.96 -22.11 -20.63
C GLY A 390 -16.84 -21.11 -19.48
N ALA A 391 -17.13 -21.52 -18.25
CA ALA A 391 -16.94 -20.67 -17.06
C ALA A 391 -15.46 -20.36 -16.77
N ARG A 392 -14.54 -21.31 -17.02
CA ARG A 392 -13.09 -21.09 -16.94
C ARG A 392 -12.60 -20.14 -18.04
N SER A 393 -13.10 -20.28 -19.26
CA SER A 393 -12.77 -19.42 -20.39
C SER A 393 -13.23 -17.97 -20.13
N LEU A 394 -14.47 -17.77 -19.68
CA LEU A 394 -14.98 -16.44 -19.30
C LEU A 394 -14.16 -15.83 -18.14
N LYS A 395 -13.75 -16.64 -17.15
CA LYS A 395 -12.92 -16.18 -16.05
C LYS A 395 -11.48 -15.85 -16.51
N LEU A 396 -10.93 -16.60 -17.47
CA LEU A 396 -9.66 -16.30 -18.10
C LEU A 396 -9.73 -14.99 -18.90
N GLU A 397 -10.81 -14.75 -19.65
CA GLU A 397 -11.05 -13.52 -20.40
C GLU A 397 -11.17 -12.30 -19.46
N GLN A 398 -11.85 -12.45 -18.31
CA GLN A 398 -11.89 -11.44 -17.26
C GLN A 398 -10.51 -11.18 -16.62
N GLU A 399 -9.69 -12.20 -16.39
CA GLU A 399 -8.32 -12.03 -15.87
C GLU A 399 -7.35 -11.47 -16.92
N LEU A 400 -7.59 -11.70 -18.21
CA LEU A 400 -6.85 -11.07 -19.31
C LEU A 400 -7.19 -9.58 -19.41
N GLU A 401 -8.45 -9.19 -19.32
CA GLU A 401 -8.84 -7.77 -19.31
C GLU A 401 -8.35 -7.05 -18.04
N LYS A 402 -8.38 -7.72 -16.87
CA LYS A 402 -7.72 -7.20 -15.66
C LYS A 402 -6.22 -7.04 -15.84
N ASN A 403 -5.51 -8.01 -16.43
CA ASN A 403 -4.08 -7.90 -16.72
C ASN A 403 -3.78 -6.78 -17.71
N LYS A 404 -4.66 -6.56 -18.70
CA LYS A 404 -4.55 -5.46 -19.65
C LYS A 404 -4.71 -4.11 -18.95
N ILE A 405 -5.75 -3.91 -18.14
CA ILE A 405 -5.95 -2.69 -17.33
C ILE A 405 -4.76 -2.49 -16.36
N LEU A 406 -4.27 -3.56 -15.72
CA LEU A 406 -3.11 -3.51 -14.83
C LEU A 406 -1.81 -3.18 -15.58
N SER A 407 -1.65 -3.69 -16.82
CA SER A 407 -0.51 -3.38 -17.68
C SER A 407 -0.56 -1.95 -18.22
N GLU A 408 -1.74 -1.45 -18.56
CA GLU A 408 -1.97 -0.04 -18.94
C GLU A 408 -1.66 0.89 -17.76
N ALA A 409 -2.09 0.52 -16.54
CA ALA A 409 -1.74 1.23 -15.32
C ALA A 409 -0.24 1.17 -14.99
N LEU A 410 0.42 0.00 -15.15
CA LEU A 410 1.87 -0.17 -15.00
C LEU A 410 2.67 0.62 -16.04
N GLN A 411 2.17 0.68 -17.28
CA GLN A 411 2.80 1.42 -18.37
C GLN A 411 2.65 2.92 -18.16
N THR A 412 1.51 3.38 -17.62
CA THR A 412 1.30 4.75 -17.14
C THR A 412 2.26 5.07 -15.98
N LEU A 413 2.41 4.17 -14.99
CA LEU A 413 3.37 4.31 -13.90
C LEU A 413 4.83 4.32 -14.38
N ALA A 414 5.14 3.60 -15.46
CA ALA A 414 6.48 3.54 -16.04
C ALA A 414 6.83 4.80 -16.86
N THR A 415 5.91 5.33 -17.67
CA THR A 415 6.10 6.64 -18.33
C THR A 415 6.19 7.76 -17.30
N GLU A 416 5.36 7.69 -16.26
CA GLU A 416 5.47 8.57 -15.10
C GLU A 416 6.87 8.51 -14.48
N HIS A 417 7.36 7.31 -14.10
CA HIS A 417 8.67 7.10 -13.47
C HIS A 417 9.82 7.63 -14.34
N HIS A 418 9.77 7.35 -15.64
CA HIS A 418 10.75 7.81 -16.63
C HIS A 418 10.87 9.34 -16.69
N GLU A 419 9.74 10.05 -16.77
CA GLU A 419 9.72 11.52 -16.77
C GLU A 419 10.25 12.12 -15.46
N LEU A 420 10.21 11.37 -14.36
CA LEU A 420 10.71 11.82 -13.06
C LEU A 420 12.25 11.72 -12.97
N GLU A 421 12.85 10.63 -13.45
CA GLU A 421 14.32 10.55 -13.60
C GLU A 421 14.88 11.69 -14.48
N GLN A 422 14.17 12.08 -15.54
CA GLN A 422 14.58 13.19 -16.40
C GLN A 422 14.56 14.57 -15.71
N SER A 423 13.76 14.74 -14.65
CA SER A 423 13.67 15.99 -13.89
C SER A 423 14.81 16.16 -12.87
N VAL A 424 15.20 15.07 -12.18
CA VAL A 424 16.32 15.06 -11.20
C VAL A 424 17.63 15.51 -11.85
N VAL A 425 17.86 15.14 -13.10
CA VAL A 425 19.15 15.32 -13.80
C VAL A 425 19.36 16.75 -14.35
N LYS A 426 18.33 17.59 -14.40
CA LYS A 426 18.40 18.95 -15.02
C LYS A 426 18.61 20.11 -14.04
N GLY A 427 18.58 19.87 -12.72
CA GLY A 427 18.86 20.90 -11.71
C GLY A 427 20.34 20.96 -11.31
N SER A 428 21.08 21.99 -11.75
CA SER A 428 22.46 22.26 -11.32
C SER A 428 22.57 23.55 -10.50
N SER A 429 23.49 23.54 -9.52
CA SER A 429 23.41 24.35 -8.30
C SER A 429 23.69 25.86 -8.44
N PRO A 430 23.08 26.70 -7.58
CA PRO A 430 23.68 27.95 -7.11
C PRO A 430 24.84 27.66 -6.13
N ARG A 431 25.80 28.60 -6.04
CA ARG A 431 26.95 28.53 -5.14
C ARG A 431 26.58 28.74 -3.67
N SER A 432 27.38 28.13 -2.79
CA SER A 432 27.37 28.27 -1.33
C SER A 432 27.67 29.70 -0.83
N VAL A 433 26.72 30.30 -0.12
CA VAL A 433 26.92 31.15 1.09
C VAL A 433 25.65 31.04 1.95
N LEU A 434 25.80 31.19 3.27
CA LEU A 434 24.80 31.36 4.35
C LEU A 434 24.61 30.12 5.26
N SER A 435 24.34 30.44 6.53
CA SER A 435 24.64 29.64 7.72
C SER A 435 23.53 28.66 8.13
N GLU A 436 23.94 27.63 8.87
CA GLU A 436 23.06 26.78 9.67
C GLU A 436 22.32 27.63 10.71
N ASP A 437 21.01 27.86 10.52
CA ASP A 437 20.01 28.21 11.55
C ASP A 437 18.57 28.42 10.97
N GLU A 438 18.21 27.77 9.85
CA GLU A 438 16.84 27.84 9.30
C GLU A 438 16.23 26.46 8.99
N PHE A 439 15.00 26.29 9.48
CA PHE A 439 13.98 25.29 9.09
C PHE A 439 13.96 23.91 9.78
N HIS A 440 13.00 23.73 10.68
CA HIS A 440 12.41 22.43 11.02
C HIS A 440 10.91 22.45 10.70
N ASP A 441 10.50 21.73 9.65
CA ASP A 441 9.15 21.20 9.53
C ASP A 441 9.19 19.66 9.61
N ALA A 442 8.86 19.19 10.82
CA ALA A 442 8.34 17.87 11.15
C ALA A 442 8.97 16.59 10.54
N LEU A 443 10.30 16.48 10.46
CA LEU A 443 11.01 15.20 10.60
C LEU A 443 12.40 15.40 11.25
N SER A 444 12.54 15.04 12.53
CA SER A 444 13.80 14.57 13.12
C SER A 444 13.51 13.87 14.46
N ASP A 445 14.21 12.76 14.71
CA ASP A 445 14.39 12.21 16.05
C ASP A 445 15.33 13.11 16.88
N SER A 446 15.41 12.86 18.18
CA SER A 446 16.23 13.60 19.13
C SER A 446 16.97 12.65 20.06
N ASP A 447 18.27 12.90 20.26
CA ASP A 447 19.03 12.48 21.45
C ASP A 447 20.03 13.61 21.80
N SER A 448 20.48 13.65 23.05
CA SER A 448 20.82 14.90 23.79
C SER A 448 22.29 15.36 23.81
N GLU A 449 22.49 16.70 23.85
CA GLU A 449 23.37 17.58 24.70
C GLU A 449 24.71 17.04 25.32
N PRO A 450 25.74 17.88 25.66
CA PRO A 450 25.69 19.34 25.90
C PRO A 450 26.83 20.26 25.36
N ALA A 451 26.50 21.55 25.37
CA ALA A 451 27.28 22.80 25.28
C ALA A 451 28.82 22.84 25.52
N LEU A 452 29.49 23.77 24.81
CA LEU A 452 30.62 24.58 25.34
C LEU A 452 30.80 25.93 24.59
N SER A 453 31.39 26.92 25.26
CA SER A 453 31.46 28.33 24.84
C SER A 453 32.72 28.73 24.06
N SER A 454 32.64 29.78 23.22
CA SER A 454 33.51 30.98 23.31
C SER A 454 33.10 32.12 22.37
N CYS A 455 33.45 33.34 22.76
CA CYS A 455 33.25 34.60 22.04
C CYS A 455 34.49 34.98 21.23
N GLU A 456 34.35 35.65 20.08
CA GLU A 456 35.28 36.74 19.69
C GLU A 456 34.66 37.73 18.68
N LYS A 457 35.31 38.90 18.50
CA LYS A 457 34.75 40.12 17.89
C LYS A 457 35.52 40.58 16.64
N ALA A 458 34.88 41.48 15.87
CA ALA A 458 35.39 42.49 14.91
C ALA A 458 34.92 42.27 13.44
N GLY A 459 34.62 43.30 12.64
CA GLY A 459 34.46 44.74 12.92
C GLY A 459 34.62 45.63 11.65
N HIS A 460 33.76 46.65 11.49
CA HIS A 460 33.83 47.77 10.52
C HIS A 460 33.70 47.40 9.00
N SER A 461 33.29 48.24 8.04
CA SER A 461 32.99 49.70 7.96
C SER A 461 32.01 50.06 6.80
N TYR A 462 31.52 51.32 6.81
CA TYR A 462 30.77 52.17 5.84
C TYR A 462 31.08 52.03 4.31
N GLU A 463 30.38 52.62 3.32
CA GLU A 463 29.53 53.85 3.19
C GLU A 463 28.36 53.70 2.15
N ASP A 464 27.41 54.66 2.17
CA ASP A 464 26.53 55.30 1.13
C ASP A 464 26.33 54.66 -0.29
N GLY A 465 25.27 54.88 -1.07
CA GLY A 465 24.03 55.71 -1.02
C GLY A 465 23.07 55.22 -2.14
N GLU A 466 22.02 55.89 -2.64
CA GLU A 466 21.34 57.18 -2.39
C GLU A 466 19.82 57.01 -2.64
N ASP A 467 18.98 58.02 -2.35
CA ASP A 467 17.51 58.02 -2.57
C ASP A 467 17.06 58.23 -4.02
N PHE A 468 15.83 57.82 -4.36
CA PHE A 468 14.93 58.67 -5.18
C PHE A 468 13.44 58.45 -4.87
N ASN A 469 12.76 59.53 -4.48
CA ASN A 469 11.30 59.62 -4.27
C ASN A 469 10.52 59.55 -5.59
N SER A 470 9.28 59.02 -5.54
CA SER A 470 8.08 59.87 -5.76
C SER A 470 6.78 59.16 -5.39
N GLU A 471 5.86 59.95 -4.82
CA GLU A 471 4.52 59.57 -4.35
C GLU A 471 3.43 59.61 -5.45
N LEU A 472 2.29 58.98 -5.11
CA LEU A 472 0.88 59.29 -5.46
C LEU A 472 0.51 59.83 -6.86
N TYR A 473 -0.48 59.19 -7.53
CA TYR A 473 -1.91 59.54 -7.34
C TYR A 473 -2.87 58.63 -8.13
N CYS A 474 -4.09 58.42 -7.60
CA CYS A 474 -5.22 57.85 -8.35
C CYS A 474 -5.79 58.85 -9.36
N SER A 475 -6.46 58.36 -10.43
CA SER A 475 -7.61 59.04 -11.03
C SER A 475 -8.49 58.11 -11.87
N PHE A 476 -9.81 58.21 -11.67
CA PHE A 476 -10.87 57.67 -12.52
C PHE A 476 -10.94 58.40 -13.87
N SER A 477 -11.46 57.75 -14.91
CA SER A 477 -12.40 58.39 -15.86
C SER A 477 -13.22 57.38 -16.66
N SER A 478 -14.46 57.77 -16.95
CA SER A 478 -15.51 56.98 -17.59
C SER A 478 -15.87 57.50 -18.99
N HIS A 479 -16.43 56.61 -19.83
CA HIS A 479 -17.57 56.81 -20.75
C HIS A 479 -17.43 56.27 -22.19
N LEU A 480 -18.31 55.31 -22.50
CA LEU A 480 -19.15 55.16 -23.71
C LEU A 480 -18.60 55.60 -25.10
N SER A 481 -18.55 54.66 -26.05
CA SER A 481 -19.71 54.29 -26.91
C SER A 481 -19.32 53.44 -28.13
N GLY A 482 -20.22 52.58 -28.62
CA GLY A 482 -19.96 51.76 -29.82
C GLY A 482 -20.92 50.59 -30.04
N ARG A 483 -22.19 50.85 -30.36
CA ARG A 483 -23.18 49.81 -30.72
C ARG A 483 -22.84 49.13 -32.05
N MET A 484 -23.00 47.81 -32.14
CA MET A 484 -23.72 47.15 -33.25
C MET A 484 -24.54 45.97 -32.71
N SER A 485 -25.79 45.85 -33.15
CA SER A 485 -26.77 44.88 -32.66
C SER A 485 -27.05 43.78 -33.69
N ARG A 486 -27.38 42.57 -33.22
CA ARG A 486 -28.33 41.69 -33.91
C ARG A 486 -28.97 40.69 -32.95
N GLU A 487 -30.30 40.65 -32.96
CA GLU A 487 -31.14 39.67 -32.25
C GLU A 487 -31.01 38.27 -32.94
N ASP A 488 -31.54 37.14 -32.44
CA ASP A 488 -32.52 36.91 -31.39
C ASP A 488 -32.51 35.43 -30.95
N ARG A 489 -32.78 35.13 -29.67
CA ARG A 489 -33.77 34.11 -29.21
C ARG A 489 -33.70 33.86 -27.71
N ARG A 490 -34.85 34.05 -27.06
CA ARG A 490 -35.09 33.93 -25.62
C ARG A 490 -35.33 32.49 -25.18
N GLY A 491 -35.02 32.24 -23.92
CA GLY A 491 -35.66 31.27 -23.04
C GLY A 491 -35.63 31.86 -21.64
N GLU A 492 -36.69 32.55 -21.25
CA GLU A 492 -36.83 33.21 -19.95
C GLU A 492 -37.46 32.23 -18.96
N GLU A 493 -36.78 31.94 -17.85
CA GLU A 493 -37.38 31.53 -16.58
C GLU A 493 -36.71 32.39 -15.49
N GLU A 494 -37.41 33.45 -15.08
CA GLU A 494 -37.14 34.21 -13.85
C GLU A 494 -38.01 33.65 -12.70
N ASP A 495 -37.77 34.13 -11.48
CA ASP A 495 -38.46 33.85 -10.21
C ASP A 495 -38.18 32.46 -9.57
N ASP A 496 -37.93 32.31 -8.26
CA ASP A 496 -38.08 33.24 -7.12
C ASP A 496 -36.84 33.26 -6.21
N ASP A 497 -36.38 34.46 -5.83
CA ASP A 497 -35.38 34.71 -4.79
C ASP A 497 -36.08 35.18 -3.49
N GLU A 498 -37.04 34.39 -2.97
CA GLU A 498 -37.64 34.61 -1.64
C GLU A 498 -37.09 33.63 -0.59
N VAL A 499 -36.43 34.18 0.44
CA VAL A 499 -35.93 33.43 1.60
C VAL A 499 -37.10 33.04 2.52
N ALA A 500 -37.82 31.99 2.14
CA ALA A 500 -38.91 31.42 2.91
C ALA A 500 -38.39 30.72 4.19
N SER A 501 -38.23 31.49 5.27
CA SER A 501 -38.08 30.97 6.63
C SER A 501 -39.37 30.25 7.05
N VAL A 502 -39.34 28.92 7.06
CA VAL A 502 -40.33 28.11 7.76
C VAL A 502 -39.82 27.85 9.18
N ASN A 503 -40.54 28.39 10.17
CA ASN A 503 -40.28 28.23 11.62
C ASN A 503 -38.97 28.83 12.17
N GLY A 504 -38.32 29.78 11.48
CA GLY A 504 -37.13 30.48 12.01
C GLY A 504 -35.85 29.65 12.05
N VAL A 505 -35.87 28.43 11.47
CA VAL A 505 -34.66 27.62 11.28
C VAL A 505 -33.99 28.07 9.98
N ARG A 506 -32.76 28.57 10.07
CA ARG A 506 -31.98 29.01 8.92
C ARG A 506 -31.70 27.84 7.98
N LYS A 507 -32.12 27.97 6.71
CA LYS A 507 -31.91 26.97 5.66
C LYS A 507 -30.43 26.93 5.30
N ARG A 508 -29.77 25.80 5.55
CA ARG A 508 -28.34 25.55 5.29
C ARG A 508 -28.14 24.86 3.94
N ARG A 509 -27.00 25.09 3.28
CA ARG A 509 -26.60 24.43 2.02
C ARG A 509 -26.46 22.91 2.18
N THR A 510 -26.77 22.20 1.09
CA THR A 510 -26.74 20.72 0.99
C THR A 510 -25.81 20.22 -0.13
N SER A 511 -25.02 21.13 -0.70
CA SER A 511 -23.99 20.90 -1.72
C SER A 511 -22.94 22.00 -1.61
N LEU A 512 -21.73 21.74 -2.12
CA LEU A 512 -20.74 22.79 -2.35
C LEU A 512 -21.05 23.54 -3.67
N PRO A 513 -20.48 24.73 -3.90
CA PRO A 513 -20.66 25.50 -5.14
C PRO A 513 -20.15 24.77 -6.39
N ALA A 514 -19.04 24.04 -6.26
CA ALA A 514 -18.47 23.20 -7.32
C ALA A 514 -18.27 21.75 -6.85
N PRO A 515 -18.38 20.75 -7.76
CA PRO A 515 -17.97 19.39 -7.47
C PRO A 515 -16.44 19.31 -7.30
N MET A 516 -15.96 18.28 -6.61
CA MET A 516 -14.54 17.97 -6.57
C MET A 516 -14.00 17.63 -7.96
N PHE A 517 -12.80 18.10 -8.26
CA PHE A 517 -12.06 17.71 -9.47
C PHE A 517 -11.77 16.20 -9.46
N SER A 518 -11.67 15.62 -10.65
CA SER A 518 -11.20 14.25 -10.82
C SER A 518 -9.74 14.15 -10.38
N ARG A 519 -9.50 13.39 -9.30
CA ARG A 519 -8.14 13.06 -8.84
C ARG A 519 -7.38 12.16 -9.81
N ASN A 520 -8.07 11.55 -10.78
CA ASN A 520 -7.44 10.74 -11.83
C ASN A 520 -6.76 11.60 -12.90
N ASP A 521 -7.16 12.88 -13.03
CA ASP A 521 -6.62 13.82 -14.00
C ASP A 521 -5.26 14.39 -13.54
N PHE A 522 -4.92 14.17 -12.27
CA PHE A 522 -3.67 14.61 -11.65
C PHE A 522 -2.89 13.43 -11.08
N SER A 523 -1.83 13.05 -11.78
CA SER A 523 -0.86 12.12 -11.24
C SER A 523 -0.19 12.68 -9.97
N ILE A 524 -0.28 11.95 -8.87
CA ILE A 524 0.44 12.22 -7.60
C ILE A 524 1.93 12.42 -7.88
N TRP A 525 2.44 11.64 -8.82
CA TRP A 525 3.82 11.65 -9.27
C TRP A 525 4.19 12.89 -10.08
N SER A 526 3.28 13.45 -10.89
CA SER A 526 3.51 14.74 -11.57
C SER A 526 3.77 15.90 -10.59
N ILE A 527 3.21 15.79 -9.38
CA ILE A 527 3.43 16.73 -8.28
C ILE A 527 4.72 16.44 -7.54
N LEU A 528 4.96 15.19 -7.13
CA LEU A 528 6.24 14.81 -6.51
C LEU A 528 7.42 15.16 -7.42
N ARG A 529 7.23 15.13 -8.75
CA ARG A 529 8.17 15.59 -9.78
C ARG A 529 8.44 17.10 -9.75
N LYS A 530 7.42 17.94 -9.56
CA LYS A 530 7.59 19.41 -9.37
C LYS A 530 8.36 19.74 -8.08
N CYS A 531 8.47 18.79 -7.17
CA CYS A 531 9.08 18.92 -5.86
C CYS A 531 10.51 18.35 -5.77
N ILE A 532 11.04 17.81 -6.87
CA ILE A 532 12.38 17.22 -6.93
C ILE A 532 13.47 18.29 -6.93
N GLY A 533 14.52 18.03 -6.14
CA GLY A 533 15.59 18.98 -5.87
C GLY A 533 15.31 19.88 -4.66
N MET A 534 14.10 19.83 -4.09
CA MET A 534 13.78 20.38 -2.77
C MET A 534 13.84 19.26 -1.73
N GLU A 535 14.21 19.59 -0.49
CA GLU A 535 14.05 18.64 0.62
C GLU A 535 12.56 18.37 0.87
N LEU A 536 12.20 17.11 1.15
CA LEU A 536 10.83 16.66 1.38
C LEU A 536 10.06 17.46 2.45
N SER A 537 10.77 18.12 3.38
CA SER A 537 10.24 19.00 4.43
C SER A 537 9.92 20.43 3.98
N LYS A 538 10.37 20.85 2.78
CA LYS A 538 10.21 22.24 2.25
C LYS A 538 9.09 22.37 1.21
N ILE A 539 8.32 21.31 0.99
CA ILE A 539 7.30 21.22 -0.06
C ILE A 539 5.91 21.40 0.54
N THR A 540 5.24 22.47 0.14
CA THR A 540 3.80 22.62 0.36
C THR A 540 3.06 21.51 -0.40
N MET A 541 2.31 20.67 0.32
CA MET A 541 1.36 19.72 -0.30
C MET A 541 0.42 20.48 -1.25
N PRO A 542 0.34 20.16 -2.55
CA PRO A 542 -0.53 20.90 -3.46
C PRO A 542 -2.01 20.78 -3.12
N VAL A 543 -2.76 21.80 -3.52
CA VAL A 543 -4.20 21.96 -3.24
C VAL A 543 -5.01 20.73 -3.68
N ILE A 544 -4.60 20.00 -4.72
CA ILE A 544 -5.36 18.82 -5.17
C ILE A 544 -5.43 17.67 -4.16
N PHE A 545 -4.53 17.63 -3.17
CA PHE A 545 -4.60 16.66 -2.07
C PHE A 545 -5.49 17.14 -0.93
N ASN A 546 -5.85 18.42 -0.95
CA ASN A 546 -6.70 18.97 0.06
C ASN A 546 -8.17 18.54 -0.14
N GLU A 547 -8.96 18.93 0.84
CA GLU A 547 -10.39 19.15 0.73
C GLU A 547 -10.65 20.63 1.12
N PRO A 548 -11.77 21.25 0.70
CA PRO A 548 -12.07 22.65 0.99
C PRO A 548 -12.54 22.89 2.44
N LEU A 549 -11.76 22.42 3.42
CA LEU A 549 -11.96 22.68 4.85
C LEU A 549 -10.61 22.86 5.55
N SER A 550 -10.54 23.81 6.49
CA SER A 550 -9.45 23.97 7.45
C SER A 550 -9.45 22.82 8.46
N PHE A 551 -8.31 22.50 9.06
CA PHE A 551 -8.25 21.49 10.13
C PHE A 551 -9.10 21.90 11.34
N LEU A 552 -9.30 23.21 11.58
CA LEU A 552 -10.22 23.72 12.60
C LEU A 552 -11.69 23.30 12.32
N GLN A 553 -12.09 23.36 11.05
CA GLN A 553 -13.40 22.88 10.59
C GLN A 553 -13.49 21.34 10.70
N ARG A 554 -12.45 20.60 10.30
CA ARG A 554 -12.40 19.13 10.45
C ARG A 554 -12.54 18.69 11.92
N LEU A 555 -11.97 19.43 12.88
CA LEU A 555 -12.17 19.19 14.32
C LEU A 555 -13.60 19.50 14.78
N THR A 556 -14.26 20.47 14.16
CA THR A 556 -15.66 20.81 14.48
C THR A 556 -16.65 19.69 14.12
N GLU A 557 -16.28 18.78 13.20
CA GLU A 557 -17.07 17.58 12.89
C GLU A 557 -17.28 16.66 14.10
N TYR A 558 -16.48 16.80 15.17
CA TYR A 558 -16.73 16.12 16.46
C TYR A 558 -18.14 16.42 17.02
N MET A 559 -18.70 17.59 16.68
CA MET A 559 -20.02 18.04 17.15
C MET A 559 -21.21 17.59 16.27
N GLU A 560 -20.98 16.81 15.20
CA GLU A 560 -22.06 16.31 14.31
C GLU A 560 -23.16 15.55 15.08
N HIS A 561 -22.79 14.83 16.14
CA HIS A 561 -23.67 13.98 16.93
C HIS A 561 -23.93 14.53 18.36
N THR A 562 -23.93 15.85 18.53
CA THR A 562 -24.12 16.56 19.83
C THR A 562 -25.37 16.13 20.61
N TYR A 563 -26.40 15.61 19.93
CA TYR A 563 -27.59 15.06 20.60
C TYR A 563 -27.25 13.95 21.62
N LEU A 564 -26.14 13.21 21.45
CA LEU A 564 -25.67 12.22 22.42
C LEU A 564 -25.20 12.86 23.74
N ILE A 565 -24.64 14.06 23.69
CA ILE A 565 -24.29 14.85 24.89
C ILE A 565 -25.56 15.29 25.62
N HIS A 566 -26.56 15.80 24.89
CA HIS A 566 -27.85 16.17 25.49
C HIS A 566 -28.58 14.96 26.08
N GLN A 567 -28.52 13.79 25.44
CA GLN A 567 -29.04 12.52 25.99
C GLN A 567 -28.30 12.11 27.28
N ALA A 568 -26.96 12.24 27.32
CA ALA A 568 -26.20 12.03 28.55
C ALA A 568 -26.67 13.00 29.65
N ASN A 569 -26.75 14.30 29.35
CA ASN A 569 -27.11 15.30 30.33
C ASN A 569 -28.56 15.14 30.86
N ALA A 570 -29.48 14.69 30.01
CA ALA A 570 -30.84 14.36 30.41
C ALA A 570 -30.94 13.19 31.40
N SER A 571 -30.00 12.22 31.35
CA SER A 571 -30.02 11.04 32.21
C SER A 571 -29.47 11.29 33.62
N ASP A 572 -30.19 10.80 34.63
CA ASP A 572 -29.75 10.85 36.03
C ASP A 572 -28.89 9.62 36.44
N ASP A 573 -28.92 8.52 35.69
CA ASP A 573 -28.02 7.36 35.87
C ASP A 573 -26.65 7.59 35.21
N SER A 574 -25.58 7.53 36.00
CA SER A 574 -24.19 7.73 35.56
C SER A 574 -23.71 6.70 34.55
N ILE A 575 -24.23 5.46 34.62
CA ILE A 575 -23.90 4.43 33.63
C ILE A 575 -24.58 4.72 32.29
N GLU A 576 -25.84 5.16 32.27
CA GLU A 576 -26.49 5.61 31.04
C GLU A 576 -25.78 6.85 30.44
N ARG A 577 -25.29 7.77 31.28
CA ARG A 577 -24.42 8.87 30.82
C ARG A 577 -23.15 8.34 30.16
N MET A 578 -22.45 7.41 30.81
CA MET A 578 -21.24 6.79 30.26
C MET A 578 -21.49 6.08 28.92
N LYS A 579 -22.65 5.43 28.72
CA LYS A 579 -23.03 4.86 27.41
C LYS A 579 -23.13 5.95 26.34
N CYS A 580 -23.81 7.05 26.64
CA CYS A 580 -24.00 8.17 25.71
C CYS A 580 -22.67 8.88 25.39
N VAL A 581 -21.80 9.10 26.38
CA VAL A 581 -20.47 9.69 26.18
C VAL A 581 -19.55 8.76 25.40
N ALA A 582 -19.57 7.44 25.64
CA ALA A 582 -18.82 6.47 24.85
C ALA A 582 -19.29 6.42 23.38
N ALA A 583 -20.60 6.48 23.15
CA ALA A 583 -21.17 6.60 21.82
C ALA A 583 -20.77 7.92 21.13
N PHE A 584 -20.78 9.04 21.87
CA PHE A 584 -20.32 10.33 21.38
C PHE A 584 -18.85 10.28 20.93
N ALA A 585 -17.96 9.74 21.78
CA ALA A 585 -16.53 9.60 21.49
C ALA A 585 -16.24 8.76 20.22
N VAL A 586 -17.03 7.73 19.94
CA VAL A 586 -16.92 6.98 18.66
C VAL A 586 -17.51 7.78 17.50
N SER A 587 -18.67 8.41 17.68
CA SER A 587 -19.35 9.16 16.63
C SER A 587 -18.57 10.40 16.15
N ALA A 588 -17.80 11.03 17.05
CA ALA A 588 -16.98 12.21 16.74
C ALA A 588 -15.91 11.91 15.67
N VAL A 589 -15.43 10.68 15.58
CA VAL A 589 -14.44 10.24 14.58
C VAL A 589 -15.06 9.44 13.42
N ALA A 590 -16.39 9.35 13.33
CA ALA A 590 -17.08 8.56 12.31
C ALA A 590 -17.03 9.18 10.91
N SER A 591 -17.08 10.52 10.81
CA SER A 591 -17.13 11.24 9.53
C SER A 591 -15.90 11.04 8.64
N GLN A 592 -14.80 10.53 9.20
CA GLN A 592 -13.49 10.37 8.54
C GLN A 592 -13.46 9.26 7.47
N TRP A 593 -14.47 8.37 7.43
CA TRP A 593 -14.54 7.30 6.42
C TRP A 593 -14.54 7.89 5.00
N GLU A 594 -13.81 7.30 4.05
CA GLU A 594 -13.61 7.79 2.65
C GLU A 594 -13.09 9.25 2.49
N ARG A 595 -12.89 10.01 3.57
CA ARG A 595 -12.43 11.42 3.59
C ARG A 595 -10.91 11.52 3.44
N THR A 596 -10.41 10.98 2.33
CA THR A 596 -8.98 10.90 1.98
C THR A 596 -8.36 12.24 1.58
N GLY A 597 -9.14 13.33 1.50
CA GLY A 597 -8.60 14.68 1.37
C GLY A 597 -7.98 15.15 2.68
N LYS A 598 -6.84 15.83 2.59
CA LYS A 598 -6.19 16.48 3.72
C LYS A 598 -6.88 17.83 3.99
N PRO A 599 -7.37 18.15 5.20
CA PRO A 599 -7.80 19.52 5.48
C PRO A 599 -6.61 20.50 5.34
N PHE A 600 -6.88 21.77 5.06
CA PHE A 600 -5.85 22.80 5.01
C PHE A 600 -5.18 22.94 6.39
N ASN A 601 -3.86 23.08 6.39
CA ASN A 601 -3.12 23.42 7.60
C ASN A 601 -3.53 24.84 8.02
N PRO A 602 -4.08 25.06 9.24
CA PRO A 602 -4.48 26.39 9.67
C PRO A 602 -3.26 27.30 9.85
N LEU A 603 -3.42 28.58 9.54
CA LEU A 603 -2.40 29.59 9.82
C LEU A 603 -2.33 29.88 11.32
N LEU A 604 -1.18 30.30 11.85
CA LEU A 604 -1.04 30.69 13.25
C LEU A 604 -1.96 31.88 13.59
N GLY A 605 -2.87 31.69 14.55
CA GLY A 605 -3.93 32.66 14.87
C GLY A 605 -5.14 32.62 13.93
N GLU A 606 -5.22 31.66 13.00
CA GLU A 606 -6.48 31.31 12.34
C GLU A 606 -7.49 30.86 13.40
N THR A 607 -8.72 31.31 13.25
CA THR A 607 -9.85 30.95 14.11
C THR A 607 -10.93 30.28 13.28
N TYR A 608 -11.83 29.54 13.91
CA TYR A 608 -13.07 29.13 13.28
C TYR A 608 -14.19 29.02 14.31
N GLU A 609 -15.32 29.67 14.04
CA GLU A 609 -16.55 29.53 14.82
C GLU A 609 -17.63 28.70 14.12
N LEU A 610 -18.50 28.09 14.93
CA LEU A 610 -19.77 27.53 14.47
C LEU A 610 -20.85 27.72 15.55
N VAL A 611 -22.00 28.28 15.16
CA VAL A 611 -23.22 28.31 15.99
C VAL A 611 -24.29 27.46 15.33
N ARG A 612 -24.90 26.56 16.10
CA ARG A 612 -25.96 25.63 15.68
C ARG A 612 -27.10 25.66 16.68
N ASP A 613 -28.03 26.60 16.50
CA ASP A 613 -29.24 26.71 17.33
C ASP A 613 -30.11 25.44 17.25
N ASP A 614 -30.14 24.79 16.09
CA ASP A 614 -30.85 23.54 15.82
C ASP A 614 -30.23 22.31 16.52
N LEU A 615 -28.92 22.36 16.81
CA LEU A 615 -28.19 21.33 17.55
C LEU A 615 -27.83 21.76 18.99
N GLY A 616 -28.26 22.95 19.43
CA GLY A 616 -28.12 23.42 20.80
C GLY A 616 -26.70 23.81 21.24
N PHE A 617 -25.76 24.13 20.35
CA PHE A 617 -24.37 24.47 20.73
C PHE A 617 -23.75 25.65 19.95
N ARG A 618 -22.68 26.21 20.52
CA ARG A 618 -21.70 27.05 19.81
C ARG A 618 -20.28 26.55 20.07
N LEU A 619 -19.38 26.72 19.10
CA LEU A 619 -17.98 26.31 19.14
C LEU A 619 -17.07 27.41 18.62
N ILE A 620 -15.92 27.59 19.26
CA ILE A 620 -14.78 28.37 18.77
C ILE A 620 -13.52 27.49 18.79
N SER A 621 -12.66 27.67 17.80
CA SER A 621 -11.33 27.07 17.71
C SER A 621 -10.28 28.09 17.25
N GLU A 622 -9.04 27.92 17.69
CA GLU A 622 -7.88 28.78 17.34
C GLU A 622 -6.65 27.88 17.06
N GLN A 623 -5.87 28.23 16.04
CA GLN A 623 -4.56 27.64 15.80
C GLN A 623 -3.53 28.30 16.73
N VAL A 624 -3.40 27.74 17.93
CA VAL A 624 -2.59 28.27 19.03
C VAL A 624 -1.08 28.01 18.90
N SER A 625 -0.66 27.09 18.01
CA SER A 625 0.74 26.87 17.69
C SER A 625 0.91 26.32 16.28
N HIS A 626 2.02 26.62 15.61
CA HIS A 626 2.37 26.09 14.29
C HIS A 626 3.53 25.08 14.31
N HIS A 627 4.45 25.18 15.28
CA HIS A 627 5.54 24.21 15.48
C HIS A 627 5.67 23.85 16.97
N PRO A 628 5.14 22.70 17.43
CA PRO A 628 4.28 21.78 16.68
C PRO A 628 2.92 22.42 16.33
N PRO A 629 2.21 21.93 15.29
CA PRO A 629 0.89 22.42 14.95
C PRO A 629 -0.12 21.97 16.01
N VAL A 630 -0.65 22.90 16.79
CA VAL A 630 -1.68 22.65 17.81
C VAL A 630 -2.90 23.50 17.52
N SER A 631 -4.05 22.85 17.44
CA SER A 631 -5.36 23.48 17.30
C SER A 631 -6.14 23.30 18.61
N ALA A 632 -6.55 24.39 19.24
CA ALA A 632 -7.39 24.35 20.43
C ALA A 632 -8.85 24.60 20.05
N PHE A 633 -9.79 23.96 20.74
CA PHE A 633 -11.23 24.17 20.53
C PHE A 633 -11.99 24.19 21.86
N HIS A 634 -13.10 24.92 21.87
CA HIS A 634 -14.02 25.04 22.98
C HIS A 634 -15.45 25.17 22.44
N ALA A 635 -16.30 24.25 22.86
CA ALA A 635 -17.72 24.22 22.56
C ALA A 635 -18.53 24.28 23.87
N GLU A 636 -19.65 24.98 23.83
CA GLU A 636 -20.57 25.10 24.96
C GLU A 636 -22.01 24.93 24.45
N GLY A 637 -22.82 24.21 25.23
CA GLY A 637 -24.26 24.12 24.96
C GLY A 637 -24.91 25.50 25.16
N LEU A 638 -25.82 25.88 24.27
CA LEU A 638 -26.51 27.19 24.33
C LEU A 638 -27.37 27.34 25.60
N GLN A 639 -27.78 26.22 26.20
CA GLN A 639 -28.46 26.16 27.50
C GLN A 639 -27.49 26.08 28.69
N LYS A 640 -26.18 26.22 28.46
CA LYS A 640 -25.08 26.04 29.43
C LYS A 640 -25.09 24.65 30.09
N ASP A 641 -25.54 23.67 29.32
CA ASP A 641 -25.89 22.34 29.79
C ASP A 641 -24.74 21.33 29.64
N PHE A 642 -23.76 21.63 28.77
CA PHE A 642 -22.46 20.96 28.67
C PHE A 642 -21.35 21.92 28.24
N VAL A 643 -20.09 21.52 28.46
CA VAL A 643 -18.89 22.15 27.87
C VAL A 643 -18.00 21.06 27.28
N PHE A 644 -17.55 21.20 26.04
CA PHE A 644 -16.71 20.23 25.34
C PHE A 644 -15.48 20.93 24.77
N HIS A 645 -14.28 20.54 25.21
CA HIS A 645 -13.04 21.26 24.90
C HIS A 645 -11.84 20.34 24.80
N GLY A 646 -10.75 20.85 24.24
CA GLY A 646 -9.46 20.19 24.18
C GLY A 646 -8.53 20.83 23.16
N SER A 647 -7.35 20.24 23.02
CA SER A 647 -6.34 20.68 22.06
C SER A 647 -5.74 19.48 21.32
N ILE A 648 -5.60 19.57 20.00
CA ILE A 648 -5.13 18.49 19.13
C ILE A 648 -3.85 18.89 18.39
N TYR A 649 -2.83 18.04 18.52
CA TYR A 649 -1.63 17.99 17.70
C TYR A 649 -1.61 16.68 16.90
N PRO A 650 -1.90 16.69 15.58
CA PRO A 650 -1.81 15.50 14.75
C PRO A 650 -0.34 15.17 14.44
N LYS A 651 0.30 14.33 15.25
CA LYS A 651 1.67 13.88 14.99
C LYS A 651 1.66 12.87 13.84
N LEU A 652 2.25 13.26 12.70
CA LEU A 652 2.35 12.40 11.52
C LEU A 652 3.56 11.46 11.60
N LYS A 653 3.42 10.24 11.07
CA LYS A 653 4.51 9.27 10.83
C LYS A 653 4.30 8.58 9.48
N PHE A 654 5.36 8.45 8.69
CA PHE A 654 5.33 7.80 7.38
C PHE A 654 5.90 6.38 7.48
N TRP A 655 5.12 5.39 7.04
CA TRP A 655 5.43 3.96 7.09
C TRP A 655 5.52 3.34 5.69
N GLY A 656 6.26 3.99 4.79
CA GLY A 656 6.48 3.53 3.42
C GLY A 656 5.25 3.68 2.53
N LYS A 657 4.23 2.83 2.71
CA LYS A 657 2.98 2.86 1.92
C LYS A 657 1.80 3.54 2.63
N SER A 658 1.95 3.90 3.91
CA SER A 658 0.88 4.47 4.73
C SER A 658 1.39 5.67 5.56
N VAL A 659 0.49 6.57 5.94
CA VAL A 659 0.75 7.66 6.90
C VAL A 659 -0.16 7.50 8.11
N GLU A 660 0.44 7.37 9.28
CA GLU A 660 -0.26 7.46 10.55
C GLU A 660 -0.36 8.93 10.99
N ALA A 661 -1.54 9.32 11.45
CA ALA A 661 -1.79 10.55 12.19
C ALA A 661 -2.22 10.17 13.62
N GLU A 662 -1.34 10.42 14.59
CA GLU A 662 -1.57 10.21 16.02
C GLU A 662 -2.13 11.53 16.61
N PRO A 663 -3.44 11.65 16.91
CA PRO A 663 -4.04 12.88 17.42
C PRO A 663 -3.68 13.07 18.90
N LYS A 664 -2.54 13.70 19.16
CA LYS A 664 -2.07 13.98 20.52
C LYS A 664 -2.90 15.10 21.13
N GLY A 665 -3.49 14.81 22.29
CA GLY A 665 -4.37 15.75 22.98
C GLY A 665 -5.31 15.02 23.90
N ILE A 666 -5.80 15.72 24.92
CA ILE A 666 -6.90 15.23 25.74
C ILE A 666 -8.17 15.94 25.32
N ILE A 667 -9.22 15.15 25.11
CA ILE A 667 -10.58 15.62 24.92
C ILE A 667 -11.26 15.63 26.28
N THR A 668 -11.96 16.72 26.61
CA THR A 668 -12.70 16.89 27.86
C THR A 668 -14.16 17.23 27.57
N LEU A 669 -15.09 16.49 28.19
CA LEU A 669 -16.51 16.80 28.21
C LEU A 669 -16.97 17.00 29.65
N GLU A 670 -17.57 18.14 29.95
CA GLU A 670 -18.10 18.48 31.26
C GLU A 670 -19.62 18.58 31.18
N LEU A 671 -20.30 18.00 32.18
CA LEU A 671 -21.76 18.07 32.35
C LEU A 671 -22.09 18.81 33.65
N PRO A 672 -22.20 20.15 33.63
CA PRO A 672 -22.36 20.97 34.83
C PRO A 672 -23.55 20.58 35.71
N LYS A 673 -24.67 20.13 35.13
CA LYS A 673 -25.87 19.62 35.85
C LYS A 673 -25.50 18.54 36.86
N HIS A 674 -24.57 17.65 36.50
CA HIS A 674 -24.18 16.49 37.30
C HIS A 674 -22.87 16.72 38.07
N ASN A 675 -22.16 17.82 37.80
CA ASN A 675 -20.81 18.09 38.34
C ASN A 675 -19.82 16.95 37.98
N GLU A 676 -19.90 16.47 36.73
CA GLU A 676 -19.10 15.39 36.18
C GLU A 676 -18.26 15.89 35.00
N ALA A 677 -17.07 15.31 34.85
CA ALA A 677 -16.19 15.52 33.72
C ALA A 677 -15.67 14.18 33.21
N TYR A 678 -15.60 14.07 31.89
CA TYR A 678 -15.13 12.90 31.16
C TYR A 678 -13.90 13.29 30.34
N THR A 679 -12.84 12.50 30.41
CA THR A 679 -11.66 12.71 29.55
C THR A 679 -11.28 11.46 28.78
N TRP A 680 -10.81 11.62 27.54
CA TRP A 680 -10.26 10.56 26.70
C TRP A 680 -9.25 11.12 25.69
N THR A 681 -8.61 10.22 24.94
CA THR A 681 -7.76 10.53 23.77
C THR A 681 -8.36 9.87 22.54
N ASN A 682 -8.28 10.50 21.37
CA ASN A 682 -8.82 9.93 20.13
C ASN A 682 -7.91 8.81 19.56
N PRO A 683 -8.45 7.85 18.77
CA PRO A 683 -7.68 6.76 18.18
C PRO A 683 -6.71 7.28 17.10
N THR A 684 -5.67 6.49 16.79
CA THR A 684 -4.78 6.78 15.67
C THR A 684 -5.53 6.58 14.36
N CYS A 685 -5.43 7.55 13.45
CA CYS A 685 -5.92 7.44 12.08
C CYS A 685 -4.75 7.01 11.17
N CYS A 686 -4.98 6.11 10.23
CA CYS A 686 -3.98 5.73 9.23
C CYS A 686 -4.56 5.86 7.83
N VAL A 687 -3.82 6.52 6.92
CA VAL A 687 -4.14 6.61 5.51
C VAL A 687 -3.23 5.65 4.76
N HIS A 688 -3.81 4.64 4.13
CA HIS A 688 -3.09 3.60 3.40
C HIS A 688 -2.99 3.91 1.91
N ASN A 689 -2.04 3.25 1.23
CA ASN A 689 -1.79 3.34 -0.21
C ASN A 689 -1.43 4.75 -0.72
N ILE A 690 -0.76 5.55 0.10
CA ILE A 690 -0.43 6.97 -0.21
C ILE A 690 0.58 7.17 -1.35
N ILE A 691 1.20 6.11 -1.87
CA ILE A 691 2.08 6.16 -3.04
C ILE A 691 1.42 5.53 -4.28
N VAL A 692 0.86 4.32 -4.14
CA VAL A 692 0.22 3.56 -5.24
C VAL A 692 -0.96 2.78 -4.68
N GLY A 693 -2.08 2.79 -5.41
CA GLY A 693 -3.32 2.08 -5.09
C GLY A 693 -4.44 3.01 -4.64
N GLN A 694 -5.62 2.44 -4.39
CA GLN A 694 -6.75 3.20 -3.87
C GLN A 694 -6.48 3.64 -2.42
N LEU A 695 -6.52 4.94 -2.16
CA LEU A 695 -6.45 5.51 -0.81
C LEU A 695 -7.64 5.02 0.03
N TRP A 696 -7.36 4.53 1.24
CA TRP A 696 -8.38 4.19 2.23
C TRP A 696 -7.91 4.56 3.64
N ILE A 697 -8.86 4.71 4.56
CA ILE A 697 -8.63 5.19 5.92
C ILE A 697 -8.96 4.09 6.92
N GLU A 698 -8.06 3.88 7.87
CA GLU A 698 -8.29 3.07 9.06
C GLU A 698 -8.24 3.95 10.32
N GLN A 699 -8.93 3.51 11.38
CA GLN A 699 -8.67 3.97 12.74
C GLN A 699 -8.46 2.78 13.67
N TYR A 700 -7.40 2.82 14.49
CA TYR A 700 -7.08 1.80 15.49
C TYR A 700 -6.50 2.40 16.76
N GLY A 701 -6.51 1.60 17.82
CA GLY A 701 -5.95 1.96 19.12
C GLY A 701 -6.94 1.73 20.25
N SER A 702 -6.52 2.13 21.46
CA SER A 702 -7.32 2.02 22.67
C SER A 702 -7.74 3.41 23.13
N VAL A 703 -9.04 3.60 23.34
CA VAL A 703 -9.63 4.83 23.89
C VAL A 703 -10.17 4.49 25.27
N GLU A 704 -9.72 5.20 26.31
CA GLU A 704 -10.30 5.10 27.66
C GLU A 704 -11.03 6.39 28.00
N VAL A 705 -12.36 6.31 28.16
CA VAL A 705 -13.20 7.40 28.66
C VAL A 705 -13.32 7.24 30.17
N ILE A 706 -12.92 8.25 30.94
CA ILE A 706 -12.88 8.22 32.41
C ILE A 706 -13.85 9.27 32.95
N ASN A 707 -14.81 8.88 33.79
CA ASN A 707 -15.62 9.83 34.57
C ASN A 707 -14.90 10.16 35.89
N HIS A 708 -14.43 11.40 36.03
CA HIS A 708 -13.63 11.84 37.18
C HIS A 708 -14.44 11.99 38.48
N ARG A 709 -15.78 12.08 38.40
CA ARG A 709 -16.65 12.19 39.58
C ARG A 709 -17.03 10.82 40.15
N THR A 710 -17.40 9.88 39.28
CA THR A 710 -17.92 8.55 39.69
C THR A 710 -16.84 7.47 39.75
N GLY A 711 -15.73 7.67 39.03
CA GLY A 711 -14.65 6.68 38.86
C GLY A 711 -14.99 5.58 37.85
N GLU A 712 -16.12 5.67 37.15
CA GLU A 712 -16.50 4.77 36.06
C GLU A 712 -15.58 4.96 34.85
N LYS A 713 -15.40 3.89 34.08
CA LYS A 713 -14.57 3.91 32.87
C LYS A 713 -15.22 3.16 31.72
N CYS A 714 -15.10 3.68 30.50
CA CYS A 714 -15.36 2.92 29.28
C CYS A 714 -14.04 2.68 28.54
N CYS A 715 -13.69 1.41 28.33
CA CYS A 715 -12.51 1.02 27.57
C CYS A 715 -12.96 0.55 26.18
N LEU A 716 -12.55 1.25 25.13
CA LEU A 716 -12.86 0.97 23.73
C LEU A 716 -11.58 0.57 22.97
N SER A 717 -11.69 -0.39 22.07
CA SER A 717 -10.60 -0.94 21.27
C SER A 717 -11.04 -0.90 19.80
N PHE A 718 -10.50 0.09 19.08
CA PHE A 718 -10.61 0.20 17.63
C PHE A 718 -9.64 -0.82 17.02
N LYS A 719 -10.19 -1.78 16.27
CA LYS A 719 -9.42 -2.92 15.75
C LYS A 719 -8.73 -2.55 14.44
N PRO A 720 -7.44 -2.88 14.27
CA PRO A 720 -6.81 -2.86 12.96
C PRO A 720 -7.31 -4.03 12.10
N CYS A 721 -7.35 -3.82 10.79
CA CYS A 721 -7.84 -4.68 9.72
C CYS A 721 -7.33 -6.13 9.83
N GLY A 722 -6.06 -6.28 10.22
CA GLY A 722 -5.38 -7.56 10.37
C GLY A 722 -5.13 -8.25 9.03
N LEU A 723 -4.50 -9.44 9.07
CA LEU A 723 -4.05 -10.16 7.87
C LEU A 723 -5.19 -10.66 6.94
N PHE A 724 -6.45 -10.58 7.37
CA PHE A 724 -7.60 -11.14 6.64
C PHE A 724 -8.80 -10.19 6.55
N GLY A 725 -8.65 -8.89 6.86
CA GLY A 725 -9.73 -7.89 6.76
C GLY A 725 -10.91 -8.03 7.73
N LYS A 726 -11.04 -9.16 8.44
CA LYS A 726 -12.23 -9.50 9.25
C LYS A 726 -12.53 -8.55 10.41
N GLU A 727 -11.55 -7.78 10.85
CA GLU A 727 -11.67 -6.83 11.96
C GLU A 727 -11.77 -5.38 11.49
N LEU A 728 -11.79 -5.13 10.17
CA LEU A 728 -11.83 -3.79 9.59
C LEU A 728 -12.98 -2.94 10.17
N HIS A 729 -12.60 -1.76 10.65
CA HIS A 729 -13.45 -0.77 11.33
C HIS A 729 -14.14 -1.21 12.62
N LYS A 730 -13.93 -2.43 13.12
CA LYS A 730 -14.60 -2.89 14.34
C LYS A 730 -14.15 -2.08 15.55
N VAL A 731 -15.12 -1.78 16.41
CA VAL A 731 -14.87 -1.26 17.76
C VAL A 731 -15.46 -2.28 18.74
N GLU A 732 -14.64 -2.77 19.67
CA GLU A 732 -15.10 -3.57 20.80
C GLU A 732 -14.72 -2.87 22.11
N GLY A 733 -15.54 -2.95 23.14
CA GLY A 733 -15.24 -2.35 24.41
C GLY A 733 -16.13 -2.82 25.55
N TYR A 734 -16.00 -2.15 26.69
CA TYR A 734 -16.79 -2.43 27.88
C TYR A 734 -16.80 -1.24 28.85
N ILE A 735 -17.85 -1.18 29.68
CA ILE A 735 -17.93 -0.23 30.80
C ILE A 735 -17.61 -0.95 32.11
N LEU A 736 -16.77 -0.32 32.92
CA LEU A 736 -16.44 -0.67 34.29
C LEU A 736 -17.15 0.28 35.25
N ASP A 737 -17.79 -0.28 36.27
CA ASP A 737 -18.27 0.50 37.42
C ASP A 737 -17.10 0.97 38.33
N LYS A 738 -17.43 1.78 39.34
CA LYS A 738 -16.48 2.21 40.39
C LYS A 738 -15.77 1.07 41.14
N SER A 739 -16.33 -0.14 41.11
CA SER A 739 -15.76 -1.35 41.73
C SER A 739 -14.83 -2.11 40.76
N LYS A 740 -14.58 -1.55 39.56
CA LYS A 740 -13.89 -2.18 38.43
C LYS A 740 -14.58 -3.44 37.92
N LYS A 741 -15.88 -3.61 38.18
CA LYS A 741 -16.68 -4.71 37.64
C LYS A 741 -17.18 -4.32 36.25
N LYS A 742 -17.04 -5.22 35.29
CA LYS A 742 -17.65 -5.07 33.97
C LYS A 742 -19.17 -5.13 34.09
N VAL A 743 -19.86 -4.06 33.68
CA VAL A 743 -21.33 -3.95 33.70
C VAL A 743 -21.95 -4.14 32.32
N TYR A 744 -21.26 -3.72 31.26
CA TYR A 744 -21.70 -3.85 29.87
C TYR A 744 -20.54 -4.10 28.91
N ASN A 745 -20.84 -4.74 27.79
CA ASN A 745 -19.96 -4.85 26.62
C ASN A 745 -20.51 -3.97 25.49
N LEU A 746 -19.63 -3.23 24.82
CA LEU A 746 -19.95 -2.40 23.66
C LEU A 746 -19.30 -3.01 22.42
N TYR A 747 -19.98 -2.95 21.28
CA TYR A 747 -19.44 -3.45 20.02
C TYR A 747 -20.08 -2.74 18.82
N GLY A 748 -19.39 -2.72 17.69
CA GLY A 748 -19.91 -2.14 16.45
C GLY A 748 -18.82 -1.90 15.42
N LYS A 749 -19.07 -0.95 14.51
CA LYS A 749 -18.08 -0.41 13.59
C LYS A 749 -18.17 1.11 13.60
N TRP A 750 -17.03 1.80 13.69
CA TRP A 750 -17.00 3.27 13.74
C TRP A 750 -17.49 3.93 12.43
N THR A 751 -17.57 3.16 11.33
CA THR A 751 -18.14 3.60 10.04
C THR A 751 -19.64 3.38 9.91
N GLU A 752 -20.31 2.72 10.87
CA GLU A 752 -21.72 2.30 10.74
C GLU A 752 -22.56 2.60 11.99
N CYS A 753 -22.22 2.00 13.14
CA CYS A 753 -23.04 2.00 14.35
C CYS A 753 -22.33 1.41 15.56
N MET A 754 -22.89 1.69 16.74
CA MET A 754 -22.44 1.18 18.03
C MET A 754 -23.60 0.62 18.84
N TYR A 755 -23.44 -0.60 19.34
CA TYR A 755 -24.37 -1.34 20.17
C TYR A 755 -23.79 -1.59 21.56
N ILE A 756 -24.67 -1.87 22.51
CA ILE A 756 -24.34 -2.33 23.86
C ILE A 756 -25.16 -3.56 24.23
N VAL A 757 -24.56 -4.47 24.98
CA VAL A 757 -25.17 -5.73 25.43
C VAL A 757 -24.61 -6.12 26.80
N ASP A 758 -25.31 -7.00 27.53
CA ASP A 758 -24.80 -7.50 28.79
C ASP A 758 -23.53 -8.38 28.59
N PRO A 759 -22.62 -8.44 29.58
CA PRO A 759 -21.37 -9.17 29.42
C PRO A 759 -21.52 -10.70 29.26
N ALA A 760 -22.57 -11.30 29.81
CA ALA A 760 -22.74 -12.75 29.76
C ALA A 760 -23.20 -13.21 28.36
N THR A 761 -24.12 -12.47 27.75
CA THR A 761 -24.56 -12.68 26.37
C THR A 761 -23.42 -12.43 25.38
N PHE A 762 -22.63 -11.35 25.56
CA PHE A 762 -21.46 -11.08 24.71
C PHE A 762 -20.42 -12.21 24.73
N GLU A 763 -20.02 -12.68 25.91
CA GLU A 763 -19.06 -13.78 26.04
C GLU A 763 -19.61 -15.12 25.54
N THR A 764 -20.94 -15.31 25.57
CA THR A 764 -21.59 -16.49 25.00
C THR A 764 -21.56 -16.45 23.47
N HIS A 765 -21.89 -15.31 22.85
CA HIS A 765 -21.79 -15.10 21.41
C HIS A 765 -20.35 -15.34 20.92
N LYS A 766 -19.37 -14.68 21.56
CA LYS A 766 -17.95 -14.75 21.18
C LYS A 766 -17.35 -16.16 21.31
N LYS A 767 -17.92 -17.03 22.15
CA LYS A 767 -17.57 -18.47 22.22
C LYS A 767 -18.20 -19.27 21.09
N ASN A 768 -19.46 -18.99 20.76
CA ASN A 768 -20.17 -19.64 19.65
C ASN A 768 -19.51 -19.29 18.31
N ASP A 769 -19.12 -18.03 18.08
CA ASP A 769 -18.40 -17.60 16.88
C ASP A 769 -17.08 -18.34 16.70
N LYS A 770 -16.29 -18.45 17.77
CA LYS A 770 -15.03 -19.21 17.77
C LYS A 770 -15.28 -20.67 17.40
N LYS A 771 -16.24 -21.32 18.05
CA LYS A 771 -16.60 -22.72 17.77
C LYS A 771 -17.08 -22.90 16.32
N ALA A 772 -17.97 -22.04 15.83
CA ALA A 772 -18.43 -22.06 14.44
C ALA A 772 -17.30 -21.80 13.43
N SER A 773 -16.28 -21.02 13.80
CA SER A 773 -15.08 -20.79 12.98
C SER A 773 -14.12 -21.99 12.94
N GLU A 774 -14.09 -22.78 14.01
CA GLU A 774 -13.34 -24.06 14.09
C GLU A 774 -14.09 -25.16 13.31
N ASP A 775 -15.41 -25.28 13.49
CA ASP A 775 -16.25 -26.22 12.76
C ASP A 775 -16.22 -25.93 11.23
N LYS A 776 -16.24 -24.66 10.80
CA LYS A 776 -16.09 -24.27 9.38
C LYS A 776 -14.71 -24.60 8.80
N LYS A 777 -13.65 -24.74 9.61
CA LYS A 777 -12.32 -25.17 9.13
C LYS A 777 -12.25 -26.66 8.80
N SER A 778 -13.14 -27.49 9.35
CA SER A 778 -13.20 -28.93 9.03
C SER A 778 -13.92 -29.25 7.72
N SER A 779 -14.62 -28.27 7.12
CA SER A 779 -15.56 -28.47 6.00
C SER A 779 -15.16 -27.78 4.67
N LYS A 780 -14.10 -26.96 4.64
CA LYS A 780 -13.61 -26.32 3.40
C LYS A 780 -12.23 -26.81 3.00
N GLN A 781 -12.19 -27.89 2.22
CA GLN A 781 -11.16 -28.06 1.19
C GLN A 781 -11.68 -27.48 -0.13
N SER A 782 -10.78 -26.94 -0.95
CA SER A 782 -11.00 -26.31 -2.26
C SER A 782 -11.79 -24.97 -2.28
N SER A 783 -11.05 -23.86 -2.25
CA SER A 783 -11.26 -22.66 -3.10
C SER A 783 -10.25 -21.57 -2.70
N ASP A 784 -9.09 -21.55 -3.35
CA ASP A 784 -8.20 -20.38 -3.29
C ASP A 784 -8.72 -19.32 -4.26
N SER A 785 -9.08 -18.18 -3.71
CA SER A 785 -9.27 -16.93 -4.42
C SER A 785 -8.47 -15.86 -3.69
N GLU A 786 -7.35 -15.45 -4.28
CA GLU A 786 -6.69 -14.21 -3.88
C GLU A 786 -7.65 -13.05 -4.17
N GLU A 787 -8.26 -12.53 -3.11
CA GLU A 787 -8.94 -11.25 -3.16
C GLU A 787 -8.18 -10.26 -2.27
N THR A 788 -7.80 -9.14 -2.87
CA THR A 788 -7.75 -7.87 -2.14
C THR A 788 -9.02 -7.75 -1.29
N PRO A 789 -8.93 -7.36 0.00
CA PRO A 789 -10.09 -7.36 0.88
C PRO A 789 -11.22 -6.55 0.24
N GLN A 790 -12.32 -7.23 -0.12
CA GLN A 790 -13.45 -6.57 -0.76
C GLN A 790 -13.95 -5.47 0.17
N LEU A 791 -14.04 -4.24 -0.33
CA LEU A 791 -14.59 -3.08 0.39
C LEU A 791 -16.12 -3.17 0.61
N GLY A 792 -16.74 -4.32 0.28
CA GLY A 792 -18.11 -4.66 0.63
C GLY A 792 -18.16 -5.27 2.03
N GLY A 793 -18.57 -4.46 3.02
CA GLY A 793 -18.57 -4.87 4.42
C GLY A 793 -19.50 -6.04 4.71
N ASP A 794 -18.95 -7.10 5.31
CA ASP A 794 -19.72 -8.14 6.00
C ASP A 794 -20.61 -7.43 7.05
N SER A 795 -21.94 -7.55 6.91
CA SER A 795 -22.89 -6.75 7.70
C SER A 795 -22.77 -7.12 9.18
N LEU A 796 -22.70 -6.13 10.07
CA LEU A 796 -22.52 -6.39 11.51
C LEU A 796 -23.68 -7.25 12.05
N GLU A 797 -23.39 -8.49 12.45
CA GLU A 797 -24.37 -9.35 13.10
C GLU A 797 -24.74 -8.77 14.47
N VAL A 798 -26.02 -8.48 14.67
CA VAL A 798 -26.53 -7.86 15.89
C VAL A 798 -26.84 -8.96 16.91
N ILE A 799 -26.03 -9.02 17.96
CA ILE A 799 -26.20 -9.96 19.08
C ILE A 799 -27.61 -9.78 19.67
N PRO A 800 -28.44 -10.84 19.77
CA PRO A 800 -29.79 -10.74 20.35
C PRO A 800 -29.77 -10.16 21.77
N GLY A 801 -30.67 -9.22 22.06
CA GLY A 801 -30.70 -8.47 23.33
C GLY A 801 -29.84 -7.21 23.35
N SER A 802 -29.13 -6.87 22.27
CA SER A 802 -28.39 -5.61 22.18
C SER A 802 -29.29 -4.38 22.04
N GLN A 803 -28.88 -3.29 22.69
CA GLN A 803 -29.44 -1.94 22.53
C GLN A 803 -28.55 -1.14 21.57
N LEU A 804 -29.16 -0.41 20.62
CA LEU A 804 -28.46 0.54 19.76
C LEU A 804 -28.16 1.81 20.56
N LEU A 805 -26.91 2.29 20.54
CA LEU A 805 -26.52 3.57 21.13
C LEU A 805 -26.37 4.67 20.09
N TRP A 806 -25.74 4.36 18.95
CA TRP A 806 -25.49 5.31 17.87
C TRP A 806 -25.47 4.61 16.51
N ARG A 807 -25.85 5.34 15.46
CA ARG A 807 -25.74 4.96 14.06
C ARG A 807 -25.36 6.19 13.27
N ILE A 808 -24.43 6.04 12.31
CA ILE A 808 -24.02 7.13 11.42
C ILE A 808 -25.21 7.61 10.58
N ALA A 809 -25.28 8.91 10.32
CA ALA A 809 -26.20 9.44 9.32
C ALA A 809 -25.80 8.92 7.92
N PRO A 810 -26.76 8.49 7.07
CA PRO A 810 -26.47 8.17 5.67
C PRO A 810 -25.87 9.40 4.97
N ARG A 811 -24.82 9.18 4.17
CA ARG A 811 -24.24 10.26 3.36
C ARG A 811 -25.23 10.75 2.31
N PRO A 812 -25.27 12.06 2.00
CA PRO A 812 -26.14 12.58 0.96
C PRO A 812 -25.70 12.04 -0.41
N VAL A 813 -26.62 11.94 -1.36
CA VAL A 813 -26.39 11.25 -2.65
C VAL A 813 -25.25 11.90 -3.46
N ASN A 814 -25.06 13.21 -3.31
CA ASN A 814 -23.98 13.99 -3.93
C ASN A 814 -22.63 13.91 -3.18
N SER A 815 -22.53 13.20 -2.05
CA SER A 815 -21.32 13.16 -1.21
C SER A 815 -20.06 12.76 -1.99
N ALA A 816 -20.15 11.75 -2.87
CA ALA A 816 -19.03 11.31 -3.71
C ALA A 816 -18.52 12.36 -4.70
N GLN A 817 -19.37 13.31 -5.09
CA GLN A 817 -19.01 14.46 -5.93
C GLN A 817 -18.51 15.65 -5.10
N MET A 818 -18.64 15.58 -3.78
CA MET A 818 -18.43 16.69 -2.84
C MET A 818 -17.44 16.24 -1.75
N TYR A 819 -16.27 15.75 -2.18
CA TYR A 819 -15.15 15.32 -1.31
C TYR A 819 -15.50 14.25 -0.25
N ASN A 820 -16.56 13.46 -0.46
CA ASN A 820 -17.14 12.52 0.53
C ASN A 820 -17.63 13.19 1.82
N PHE A 821 -18.05 14.46 1.76
CA PHE A 821 -18.54 15.20 2.92
C PHE A 821 -19.88 14.66 3.43
N THR A 822 -20.08 14.69 4.75
CA THR A 822 -21.41 14.56 5.35
C THR A 822 -22.19 15.85 5.15
N THR A 823 -23.51 15.82 5.34
CA THR A 823 -24.34 17.04 5.30
C THR A 823 -23.87 18.08 6.32
N PHE A 824 -23.36 17.65 7.49
CA PHE A 824 -22.75 18.56 8.48
C PHE A 824 -21.46 19.19 7.94
N ALA A 825 -20.54 18.40 7.39
CA ALA A 825 -19.28 18.90 6.83
C ALA A 825 -19.49 19.89 5.69
N MET A 826 -20.47 19.66 4.80
CA MET A 826 -20.84 20.61 3.75
C MET A 826 -21.26 21.99 4.28
N GLN A 827 -21.76 22.10 5.52
CA GLN A 827 -22.26 23.34 6.10
C GLN A 827 -21.18 24.19 6.79
N LEU A 828 -19.98 23.66 7.02
CA LEU A 828 -18.95 24.31 7.84
C LEU A 828 -18.39 25.59 7.20
N ASN A 829 -18.10 25.54 5.91
CA ASN A 829 -17.55 26.68 5.16
C ASN A 829 -18.62 27.55 4.48
N GLU A 830 -19.90 27.40 4.86
CA GLU A 830 -20.97 28.28 4.38
C GLU A 830 -20.74 29.71 4.89
N LEU A 831 -20.63 30.66 3.96
CA LEU A 831 -20.48 32.08 4.21
C LEU A 831 -21.61 32.85 3.52
N ASP A 832 -22.25 33.75 4.27
CA ASP A 832 -23.15 34.77 3.73
C ASP A 832 -22.99 36.08 4.49
N LYS A 833 -23.69 37.12 4.03
CA LYS A 833 -23.56 38.50 4.52
C LYS A 833 -23.89 38.66 6.01
N GLU A 834 -24.73 37.78 6.58
CA GLU A 834 -25.04 37.80 8.01
C GLU A 834 -23.88 37.26 8.84
N ILE A 835 -23.26 36.15 8.40
CA ILE A 835 -22.07 35.60 9.04
C ILE A 835 -20.89 36.55 8.87
N GLU A 836 -20.64 37.02 7.65
CA GLU A 836 -19.53 37.93 7.29
C GLU A 836 -19.53 39.21 8.16
N ALA A 837 -20.71 39.73 8.51
CA ALA A 837 -20.85 40.91 9.35
C ALA A 837 -20.50 40.72 10.83
N VAL A 838 -20.39 39.47 11.33
CA VAL A 838 -20.17 39.18 12.77
C VAL A 838 -18.94 38.33 13.07
N ILE A 839 -18.37 37.63 12.10
CA ILE A 839 -17.14 36.83 12.29
C ILE A 839 -15.89 37.71 12.36
N PRO A 840 -14.84 37.28 13.06
CA PRO A 840 -13.54 37.93 12.99
C PRO A 840 -12.91 37.75 11.59
N LYS A 841 -12.07 38.71 11.18
CA LYS A 841 -11.23 38.60 9.95
C LYS A 841 -10.27 37.40 9.92
N THR A 842 -10.16 36.66 11.02
CA THR A 842 -9.35 35.45 11.17
C THR A 842 -10.16 34.15 11.01
N ASP A 843 -11.47 34.21 10.77
CA ASP A 843 -12.31 33.01 10.61
C ASP A 843 -11.96 32.24 9.32
N SER A 844 -11.88 30.90 9.38
CA SER A 844 -11.52 30.06 8.22
C SER A 844 -12.44 30.26 7.00
N ARG A 845 -13.69 30.72 7.17
CA ARG A 845 -14.59 31.02 6.04
C ARG A 845 -14.09 32.14 5.14
N LEU A 846 -13.30 33.08 5.67
CA LEU A 846 -12.74 34.21 4.94
C LEU A 846 -11.40 33.86 4.27
N ARG A 847 -10.94 32.62 4.40
CA ARG A 847 -9.62 32.20 3.94
C ARG A 847 -9.66 31.92 2.41
N PRO A 848 -8.91 32.68 1.59
CA PRO A 848 -9.15 32.73 0.15
C PRO A 848 -8.73 31.46 -0.60
N ASP A 849 -7.70 30.73 -0.15
CA ASP A 849 -7.30 29.45 -0.79
C ASP A 849 -8.35 28.34 -0.61
N ILE A 850 -9.02 28.30 0.54
CA ILE A 850 -10.15 27.39 0.81
C ILE A 850 -11.37 27.79 -0.04
N GLN A 851 -11.72 29.08 -0.08
CA GLN A 851 -12.84 29.58 -0.89
C GLN A 851 -12.66 29.29 -2.38
N ALA A 852 -11.47 29.57 -2.94
CA ALA A 852 -11.17 29.29 -4.34
C ALA A 852 -11.30 27.80 -4.66
N MET A 853 -10.78 26.92 -3.79
CA MET A 853 -10.90 25.47 -3.95
C MET A 853 -12.35 24.98 -3.86
N GLU A 854 -13.15 25.55 -2.95
CA GLU A 854 -14.57 25.23 -2.79
C GLU A 854 -15.41 25.63 -4.02
N ASN A 855 -15.01 26.71 -4.68
CA ASN A 855 -15.60 27.19 -5.93
C ASN A 855 -15.03 26.50 -7.19
N GLY A 856 -14.09 25.57 -7.04
CA GLY A 856 -13.48 24.80 -8.13
C GLY A 856 -12.31 25.48 -8.84
N ASP A 857 -11.87 26.65 -8.40
CA ASP A 857 -10.70 27.36 -8.95
C ASP A 857 -9.42 26.89 -8.25
N ILE A 858 -8.85 25.81 -8.78
CA ILE A 858 -7.66 25.14 -8.22
C ILE A 858 -6.38 25.94 -8.46
N ASP A 859 -6.32 26.75 -9.52
CA ASP A 859 -5.17 27.58 -9.83
C ASP A 859 -5.10 28.78 -8.88
N LEU A 860 -6.21 29.52 -8.71
CA LEU A 860 -6.31 30.60 -7.73
C LEU A 860 -6.09 30.07 -6.30
N ALA A 861 -6.67 28.92 -5.96
CA ALA A 861 -6.43 28.29 -4.66
C ALA A 861 -4.94 27.97 -4.42
N SER A 862 -4.22 27.56 -5.45
CA SER A 862 -2.79 27.24 -5.36
C SER A 862 -1.93 28.49 -5.23
N GLU A 863 -2.29 29.58 -5.93
CA GLU A 863 -1.63 30.89 -5.81
C GLU A 863 -1.85 31.49 -4.42
N GLU A 864 -3.11 31.55 -3.96
CA GLU A 864 -3.47 32.10 -2.66
C GLU A 864 -2.85 31.31 -1.51
N LYS A 865 -2.84 29.96 -1.58
CA LYS A 865 -2.21 29.12 -0.56
C LYS A 865 -0.73 29.45 -0.41
N LYS A 866 -0.03 29.61 -1.54
CA LYS A 866 1.38 30.01 -1.56
C LYS A 866 1.56 31.39 -0.94
N ARG A 867 0.73 32.38 -1.32
CA ARG A 867 0.75 33.75 -0.80
C ARG A 867 0.57 33.79 0.72
N LEU A 868 -0.38 33.02 1.25
CA LEU A 868 -0.66 32.87 2.69
C LEU A 868 0.51 32.25 3.45
N GLU A 869 1.07 31.14 2.95
CA GLU A 869 2.22 30.48 3.57
C GLU A 869 3.50 31.33 3.50
N GLU A 870 3.67 32.16 2.47
CA GLU A 870 4.74 33.16 2.38
C GLU A 870 4.53 34.32 3.37
N LYS A 871 3.31 34.88 3.47
CA LYS A 871 2.95 35.91 4.46
C LYS A 871 3.22 35.42 5.89
N GLN A 872 2.82 34.20 6.22
CA GLN A 872 3.06 33.60 7.53
C GLN A 872 4.56 33.42 7.83
N ARG A 873 5.35 32.91 6.88
CA ARG A 873 6.81 32.74 7.04
C ARG A 873 7.52 34.08 7.22
N ALA A 874 7.15 35.09 6.45
CA ALA A 874 7.67 36.45 6.60
C ALA A 874 7.33 37.03 7.99
N ALA A 875 6.07 36.91 8.43
CA ALA A 875 5.64 37.37 9.75
C ALA A 875 6.38 36.65 10.90
N ARG A 876 6.66 35.34 10.77
CA ARG A 876 7.49 34.59 11.73
C ARG A 876 8.94 35.10 11.74
N LYS A 877 9.55 35.32 10.58
CA LYS A 877 10.95 35.80 10.45
C LYS A 877 11.12 37.27 10.88
N THR A 878 10.06 38.06 10.85
CA THR A 878 10.01 39.39 11.48
C THR A 878 9.92 39.25 13.00
N ARG A 879 8.98 38.43 13.50
CA ARG A 879 8.83 38.18 14.94
C ARG A 879 10.07 37.60 15.62
N SER A 880 10.87 36.80 14.93
CA SER A 880 12.13 36.26 15.47
C SER A 880 13.31 37.25 15.47
N LYS A 881 13.12 38.47 14.95
CA LYS A 881 14.12 39.57 14.98
C LYS A 881 13.78 40.64 16.01
N SER A 882 12.52 40.72 16.41
CA SER A 882 12.02 41.42 17.60
C SER A 882 12.01 40.48 18.81
N ASP A 883 12.03 41.00 20.03
CA ASP A 883 11.67 40.21 21.24
C ASP A 883 10.13 40.06 21.42
N ASP A 884 9.34 40.28 20.35
CA ASP A 884 7.88 40.23 20.38
C ASP A 884 7.36 38.78 20.34
N GLU A 885 7.01 38.23 21.50
CA GLU A 885 6.31 36.95 21.58
C GLU A 885 4.93 37.00 20.90
N TRP A 886 4.57 35.91 20.21
CA TRP A 886 3.24 35.78 19.61
C TRP A 886 2.17 35.57 20.70
N LYS A 887 1.27 36.55 20.84
CA LYS A 887 0.20 36.53 21.84
C LYS A 887 -1.08 35.90 21.29
N MET A 888 -1.41 34.70 21.78
CA MET A 888 -2.71 34.05 21.57
C MET A 888 -3.85 34.93 22.08
N ARG A 889 -5.01 34.86 21.42
CA ARG A 889 -6.13 35.76 21.73
C ARG A 889 -7.21 35.09 22.55
N TRP A 890 -7.57 33.86 22.23
CA TRP A 890 -8.77 33.22 22.78
C TRP A 890 -8.47 32.01 23.66
N PHE A 891 -7.24 31.50 23.61
CA PHE A 891 -6.78 30.39 24.47
C PHE A 891 -5.47 30.72 25.18
N HIS A 892 -5.24 30.09 26.34
CA HIS A 892 -3.98 30.17 27.08
C HIS A 892 -3.53 28.77 27.51
N GLN A 893 -2.22 28.57 27.65
CA GLN A 893 -1.70 27.31 28.20
C GLN A 893 -2.08 27.20 29.68
N GLY A 894 -2.59 26.03 30.06
CA GLY A 894 -2.98 25.71 31.42
C GLY A 894 -2.77 24.23 31.73
N SER A 895 -3.24 23.83 32.91
CA SER A 895 -3.32 22.42 33.29
C SER A 895 -4.79 21.98 33.24
N ASN A 896 -5.07 20.85 32.61
CA ASN A 896 -6.41 20.28 32.55
C ASN A 896 -6.88 19.97 33.98
N PRO A 897 -8.01 20.55 34.45
CA PRO A 897 -8.36 20.55 35.87
C PRO A 897 -8.71 19.16 36.43
N HIS A 898 -8.95 18.16 35.57
CA HIS A 898 -9.41 16.83 35.98
C HIS A 898 -8.28 15.79 36.01
N ASN A 899 -7.22 15.96 35.21
CA ASN A 899 -6.13 14.98 35.12
C ASN A 899 -4.70 15.57 35.21
N GLY A 900 -4.56 16.91 35.25
CA GLY A 900 -3.28 17.59 35.41
C GLY A 900 -2.39 17.70 34.16
N SER A 901 -2.82 17.19 33.00
CA SER A 901 -2.05 17.33 31.75
C SER A 901 -1.89 18.79 31.33
N GLN A 902 -0.91 19.10 30.48
CA GLN A 902 -0.89 20.38 29.78
C GLN A 902 -2.04 20.44 28.78
N ASP A 903 -2.69 21.60 28.66
CA ASP A 903 -3.83 21.83 27.77
C ASP A 903 -3.93 23.31 27.37
N TRP A 904 -4.81 23.63 26.42
CA TRP A 904 -5.11 25.00 26.01
C TRP A 904 -6.53 25.37 26.44
N LEU A 905 -6.65 26.23 27.44
CA LEU A 905 -7.91 26.61 28.06
C LEU A 905 -8.46 27.88 27.42
N PHE A 906 -9.77 27.92 27.21
CA PHE A 906 -10.47 29.07 26.63
C PHE A 906 -10.48 30.26 27.61
N SER A 907 -10.20 31.45 27.08
CA SER A 907 -9.99 32.69 27.84
C SER A 907 -11.24 33.58 27.94
N ASN A 908 -12.38 33.12 27.42
CA ASN A 908 -13.61 33.92 27.22
C ASN A 908 -13.40 35.11 26.25
N GLY A 909 -14.36 36.04 26.19
CA GLY A 909 -14.28 37.28 25.40
C GLY A 909 -14.56 37.12 23.90
N TYR A 910 -14.31 35.96 23.29
CA TYR A 910 -14.51 35.76 21.84
C TYR A 910 -15.92 36.12 21.36
N TRP A 911 -16.93 35.71 22.13
CA TRP A 911 -18.34 35.92 21.81
C TRP A 911 -18.84 37.36 22.04
N ASP A 912 -18.02 38.23 22.64
CA ASP A 912 -18.38 39.63 22.91
C ASP A 912 -18.21 40.53 21.67
N ARG A 913 -17.63 39.99 20.58
CA ARG A 913 -17.46 40.60 19.25
C ARG A 913 -16.55 41.85 19.19
N ASP A 914 -15.77 42.16 20.22
CA ASP A 914 -14.70 43.17 20.13
C ASP A 914 -13.45 42.59 19.43
N TYR A 915 -13.32 42.89 18.15
CA TYR A 915 -12.23 42.42 17.27
C TYR A 915 -11.24 43.51 16.87
N SER A 916 -11.18 44.60 17.64
CA SER A 916 -10.38 45.80 17.36
C SER A 916 -8.86 45.57 17.20
N GLN A 917 -8.31 44.48 17.74
CA GLN A 917 -6.87 44.18 17.72
C GLN A 917 -6.51 42.76 17.23
N LEU A 918 -7.21 42.25 16.22
CA LEU A 918 -6.91 40.93 15.65
C LEU A 918 -5.71 40.92 14.68
N PRO A 919 -4.97 39.80 14.60
CA PRO A 919 -3.87 39.66 13.64
C PRO A 919 -4.41 39.68 12.21
N ASP A 920 -3.58 40.14 11.28
CA ASP A 920 -3.87 40.11 9.86
C ASP A 920 -3.12 38.94 9.21
N ILE A 921 -3.84 37.86 8.91
CA ILE A 921 -3.28 36.56 8.50
C ILE A 921 -3.58 36.18 7.04
N TYR A 922 -4.58 36.81 6.40
CA TYR A 922 -4.99 36.51 5.03
C TYR A 922 -4.41 37.45 3.98
#